data_AF-A0A1C4I336-F1
#
_entry.id   AF-A0A1C4I336-F1
#
_cell.length_a   1.000
_cell.length_b   1.000
_cell.length_c   1.000
_cell.angle_alpha   90.00
_cell.angle_beta   90.00
_cell.angle_gamma   90.00
#
_symmetry.space_group_name_H-M   'P 1'
#
loop_
_entity.id
_entity.type
_entity.pdbx_description
1 polymer ?
#
loop_
_entity_poly.entity_id
_entity_poly.type
_entity_poly.pdbx_seq_one_letter_code
_entity_poly.pdbx_strand_id
1 'polypeptide(L)'
;MTYGLLTPEVPLGPFEASVIKVWSTPGKTAKLHATEHCSRVRTGRVVPSDLPLPAVMKRMCPQCARYGSWGRPGTGVGLFLGALTGLGLLYELDRYSEADEDYVTDNEVQQAAAVLLQARHEDPEEADEDEEDDWRARHEAQQVRTSLFDQWRSAAGSLHRAHQLLAPFPWLTSWADAGMRRKASHVAGLQRQASRLVTQEALVAAAGVAAMDTPELPGEDPVLALLGDPATAGRRLESLWRRWSERTADSWQHPREHDHLAYDLVQGISSRRKGRQAALERAQELVSAWTAAIPADTAGAQEEQVLLLQLPSPEPGDRYGRDEPFLGGLSEWELGVLVHWATEADWDRLTVTVRVPQPVAARLLSGRGSQLSCSTPGRQGSPGQTTVLQVSGHSAGPGVFDDTPVAERRPVTASDLQTLRILSRDADGLYLVLSLGNGPEVLSLSVLEKRVAAGGRYVFVAAAGDLPDTLIAPRQEELTAADTADAGPVWAPRVHGPSHPDFGRHLGTAEGERLVVRLARGQRDAEAALRCLALARGTADLRNLDDGHDTDGRRDRMPFLVWDGLLAADRLSLRPFRPAGDNPRQEGSGLPLGVLARVQLYTTDGWGRFEGKAHAPGCQHQGRDRALNRYFELLTVEEMLRSHQFIPCSKCGGYATRRLSAAQVAYYRAAHQMHNLAGQVRWALDHPDLEADTASLLTELRQWDCTPPADEWFTEGNEDVEWQRFVARLLRQLETAVAGGRQRT
;
A
#
# COMPACT_ATOMS: atom_id res chain seq x y z
N MET A 1 -15.33 24.26 -18.74
CA MET A 1 -14.12 24.04 -19.57
C MET A 1 -13.99 22.56 -19.95
N THR A 2 -13.70 22.25 -21.21
CA THR A 2 -13.48 20.88 -21.74
C THR A 2 -12.00 20.55 -21.75
N TYR A 3 -11.43 20.30 -20.58
CA TYR A 3 -10.06 19.81 -20.48
C TYR A 3 -9.97 18.33 -20.85
N GLY A 4 -8.84 17.92 -21.43
CA GLY A 4 -8.39 16.54 -21.39
C GLY A 4 -9.12 15.53 -22.29
N LEU A 5 -9.61 15.94 -23.47
CA LEU A 5 -10.22 15.00 -24.42
C LEU A 5 -9.17 14.38 -25.35
N LEU A 6 -9.20 13.06 -25.49
CA LEU A 6 -8.39 12.34 -26.47
C LEU A 6 -8.85 12.69 -27.89
N THR A 7 -8.04 13.44 -28.64
CA THR A 7 -8.32 13.86 -30.03
C THR A 7 -7.46 13.08 -31.04
N PRO A 8 -7.88 12.98 -32.32
CA PRO A 8 -7.08 12.33 -33.37
C PRO A 8 -5.70 12.95 -33.64
N GLU A 9 -5.40 14.11 -33.05
CA GLU A 9 -4.11 14.79 -33.17
C GLU A 9 -3.04 14.17 -32.25
N VAL A 10 -3.45 13.41 -31.23
CA VAL A 10 -2.55 12.72 -30.31
C VAL A 10 -1.88 11.54 -31.03
N PRO A 11 -0.54 11.51 -31.18
CA PRO A 11 0.14 10.40 -31.83
C PRO A 11 -0.02 9.09 -31.05
N LEU A 12 -0.60 8.08 -31.67
CA LEU A 12 -0.81 6.77 -31.04
C LEU A 12 0.45 5.90 -31.04
N GLY A 13 1.45 6.26 -31.84
CA GLY A 13 2.70 5.54 -31.97
C GLY A 13 2.46 4.06 -32.30
N PRO A 14 3.02 3.12 -31.55
CA PRO A 14 2.92 1.69 -31.85
C PRO A 14 1.51 1.11 -31.59
N PHE A 15 0.60 1.87 -30.96
CA PHE A 15 -0.77 1.44 -30.69
C PHE A 15 -1.78 1.83 -31.79
N GLU A 16 -1.32 2.41 -32.91
CA GLU A 16 -2.20 2.84 -34.00
C GLU A 16 -3.03 1.69 -34.60
N ALA A 17 -2.44 0.49 -34.67
CA ALA A 17 -3.10 -0.71 -35.17
C ALA A 17 -3.94 -1.46 -34.12
N SER A 18 -3.97 -0.99 -32.86
CA SER A 18 -4.65 -1.68 -31.78
C SER A 18 -6.17 -1.69 -31.97
N VAL A 19 -6.78 -2.84 -31.70
CA VAL A 19 -8.23 -3.03 -31.72
C VAL A 19 -8.72 -3.06 -30.27
N ILE A 20 -9.74 -2.27 -29.97
CA ILE A 20 -10.34 -2.20 -28.62
C ILE A 20 -11.83 -2.50 -28.67
N LYS A 21 -12.31 -3.12 -27.58
CA LYS A 21 -13.72 -3.41 -27.38
C LYS A 21 -14.46 -2.12 -27.01
N VAL A 22 -15.55 -1.84 -27.71
CA VAL A 22 -16.40 -0.67 -27.49
C VAL A 22 -17.87 -1.06 -27.47
N TRP A 23 -18.67 -0.17 -26.91
CA TRP A 23 -20.11 -0.33 -26.78
C TRP A 23 -20.83 0.78 -27.52
N SER A 24 -21.85 0.45 -28.29
CA SER A 24 -22.66 1.47 -28.98
C SER A 24 -24.09 1.01 -29.21
N THR A 25 -24.99 1.98 -29.40
CA THR A 25 -26.32 1.72 -29.95
C THR A 25 -26.24 1.48 -31.47
N PRO A 26 -27.22 0.79 -32.07
CA PRO A 26 -27.23 0.56 -33.52
C PRO A 26 -27.18 1.87 -34.31
N GLY A 27 -26.15 2.07 -35.13
CA GLY A 27 -26.01 3.23 -35.99
C GLY A 27 -24.56 3.53 -36.39
N LYS A 28 -24.33 3.90 -37.66
CA LYS A 28 -22.97 4.17 -38.18
C LYS A 28 -22.31 5.41 -37.55
N THR A 29 -23.11 6.37 -37.09
CA THR A 29 -22.65 7.62 -36.45
C THR A 29 -22.83 7.63 -34.94
N ALA A 30 -23.27 6.51 -34.36
CA ALA A 30 -23.49 6.40 -32.91
C ALA A 30 -22.18 6.70 -32.15
N LYS A 31 -22.31 7.39 -31.02
CA LYS A 31 -21.19 7.57 -30.10
C LYS A 31 -20.78 6.22 -29.52
N LEU A 32 -19.48 6.05 -29.35
CA LEU A 32 -18.89 4.86 -28.76
C LEU A 32 -18.68 5.09 -27.27
N HIS A 33 -18.85 4.05 -26.49
CA HIS A 33 -18.75 4.05 -25.04
C HIS A 33 -17.72 3.02 -24.60
N ALA A 34 -17.03 3.31 -23.50
CA ALA A 34 -16.03 2.42 -22.89
C ALA A 34 -16.65 1.33 -22.01
N THR A 35 -17.95 1.44 -21.68
CA THR A 35 -18.68 0.48 -20.85
C THR A 35 -20.13 0.40 -21.33
N GLU A 36 -20.80 -0.73 -21.12
CA GLU A 36 -22.23 -0.86 -21.41
C GLU A 36 -23.10 0.03 -20.49
N HIS A 37 -22.66 0.22 -19.23
CA HIS A 37 -23.36 0.99 -18.20
C HIS A 37 -23.08 2.50 -18.23
N CYS A 38 -22.64 3.04 -19.37
CA CYS A 38 -22.31 4.47 -19.44
C CYS A 38 -23.58 5.31 -19.23
N SER A 39 -23.58 6.22 -18.25
CA SER A 39 -24.74 7.06 -17.91
C SER A 39 -25.22 7.99 -19.04
N ARG A 40 -24.42 8.18 -20.10
CA ARG A 40 -24.79 8.96 -21.30
C ARG A 40 -25.55 8.15 -22.34
N VAL A 41 -25.69 6.83 -22.16
CA VAL A 41 -26.54 6.00 -23.00
C VAL A 41 -27.98 6.26 -22.58
N ARG A 42 -28.70 7.05 -23.39
CA ARG A 42 -30.03 7.56 -23.01
C ARG A 42 -31.16 6.53 -23.14
N THR A 43 -31.09 5.64 -24.13
CA THR A 43 -32.01 4.49 -24.32
C THR A 43 -31.54 3.63 -25.51
N GLY A 44 -31.71 2.30 -25.42
CA GLY A 44 -31.48 1.35 -26.53
C GLY A 44 -30.58 0.17 -26.17
N ARG A 45 -30.73 -0.95 -26.89
CA ARG A 45 -29.86 -2.12 -26.76
C ARG A 45 -28.44 -1.73 -27.18
N VAL A 46 -27.51 -1.80 -26.24
CA VAL A 46 -26.09 -1.58 -26.49
C VAL A 46 -25.47 -2.90 -26.96
N VAL A 47 -24.64 -2.85 -28.00
CA VAL A 47 -23.97 -4.03 -28.56
C VAL A 47 -22.46 -3.83 -28.48
N PRO A 48 -21.69 -4.84 -28.03
CA PRO A 48 -20.24 -4.79 -28.07
C PRO A 48 -19.73 -4.91 -29.51
N SER A 49 -18.62 -4.25 -29.82
CA SER A 49 -17.93 -4.36 -31.10
C SER A 49 -16.44 -4.10 -30.91
N ASP A 50 -15.60 -4.75 -31.71
CA ASP A 50 -14.16 -4.54 -31.71
C ASP A 50 -13.79 -3.62 -32.87
N LEU A 51 -13.21 -2.45 -32.56
CA LEU A 51 -12.89 -1.42 -33.55
C LEU A 51 -11.43 -0.94 -33.41
N PRO A 52 -10.78 -0.55 -34.52
CA PRO A 52 -9.46 0.07 -34.47
C PRO A 52 -9.47 1.39 -33.68
N LEU A 53 -8.46 1.60 -32.84
CA LEU A 53 -8.34 2.76 -31.96
C LEU A 53 -8.53 4.12 -32.69
N PRO A 54 -7.94 4.38 -33.88
CA PRO A 54 -8.16 5.62 -34.62
C PRO A 54 -9.64 5.87 -35.00
N ALA A 55 -10.38 4.79 -35.29
CA ALA A 55 -11.81 4.90 -35.60
C ALA A 55 -12.63 5.19 -34.34
N VAL A 56 -12.19 4.68 -33.18
CA VAL A 56 -12.85 4.90 -31.90
C VAL A 56 -12.75 6.36 -31.47
N MET A 57 -11.55 6.95 -31.52
CA MET A 57 -11.27 8.34 -31.08
C MET A 57 -12.23 9.36 -31.70
N LYS A 58 -12.58 9.21 -32.99
CA LYS A 58 -13.47 10.12 -33.71
C LYS A 58 -14.92 10.09 -33.19
N ARG A 59 -15.32 9.02 -32.51
CA ARG A 59 -16.71 8.75 -32.11
C ARG A 59 -16.87 8.60 -30.60
N MET A 60 -15.83 8.81 -29.80
CA MET A 60 -15.91 8.66 -28.36
C MET A 60 -17.01 9.54 -27.76
N CYS A 61 -17.78 8.97 -26.84
CA CYS A 61 -18.65 9.72 -25.95
C CYS A 61 -17.78 10.66 -25.10
N PRO A 62 -18.10 11.97 -24.96
CA PRO A 62 -17.27 12.90 -24.20
C PRO A 62 -17.00 12.49 -22.74
N GLN A 63 -17.96 11.84 -22.07
CA GLN A 63 -17.77 11.35 -20.70
C GLN A 63 -16.81 10.16 -20.64
N CYS A 64 -16.93 9.21 -21.57
CA CYS A 64 -15.99 8.10 -21.66
C CYS A 64 -14.63 8.56 -22.16
N ALA A 65 -14.55 9.50 -23.10
CA ALA A 65 -13.28 10.07 -23.57
C ALA A 65 -12.47 10.66 -22.42
N ARG A 66 -13.16 11.25 -21.43
CA ARG A 66 -12.54 11.80 -20.23
C ARG A 66 -12.23 10.75 -19.17
N TYR A 67 -13.14 9.85 -18.81
CA TYR A 67 -12.96 8.98 -17.64
C TYR A 67 -13.16 7.48 -17.89
N GLY A 68 -13.40 7.10 -19.13
CA GLY A 68 -13.67 5.71 -19.51
C GLY A 68 -12.40 4.88 -19.62
N SER A 69 -12.48 3.63 -19.18
CA SER A 69 -11.43 2.63 -19.41
C SER A 69 -11.56 2.06 -20.83
N TRP A 70 -10.89 2.69 -21.80
CA TRP A 70 -10.97 2.30 -23.22
C TRP A 70 -10.13 1.08 -23.60
N GLY A 71 -9.17 0.70 -22.76
CA GLY A 71 -8.41 -0.54 -22.88
C GLY A 71 -8.73 -1.47 -21.72
N ARG A 72 -8.39 -2.75 -21.90
CA ARG A 72 -8.34 -3.67 -20.76
C ARG A 72 -7.25 -3.19 -19.79
N PRO A 73 -7.51 -3.12 -18.48
CA PRO A 73 -6.49 -2.84 -17.47
C PRO A 73 -5.26 -3.74 -17.67
N GLY A 74 -4.06 -3.30 -17.28
CA GLY A 74 -2.85 -4.14 -17.38
C GLY A 74 -2.28 -4.38 -18.79
N THR A 75 -3.01 -4.10 -19.87
CA THR A 75 -2.49 -4.15 -21.26
C THR A 75 -1.68 -2.90 -21.62
N GLY A 76 -0.74 -2.99 -22.57
CA GLY A 76 0.05 -1.82 -23.01
C GLY A 76 -0.83 -0.68 -23.53
N VAL A 77 -1.86 -1.01 -24.33
CA VAL A 77 -2.88 -0.06 -24.81
C VAL A 77 -3.69 0.54 -23.64
N GLY A 78 -4.07 -0.29 -22.66
CA GLY A 78 -4.79 0.17 -21.46
C GLY A 78 -3.96 1.13 -20.62
N LEU A 79 -2.68 0.82 -20.38
CA LEU A 79 -1.73 1.68 -19.69
C LEU A 79 -1.54 3.00 -20.45
N PHE A 80 -1.39 2.96 -21.77
CA PHE A 80 -1.28 4.16 -22.61
C PHE A 80 -2.52 5.05 -22.56
N LEU A 81 -3.71 4.48 -22.80
CA LEU A 81 -4.97 5.25 -22.76
C LEU A 81 -5.28 5.76 -21.36
N GLY A 82 -4.97 4.99 -20.31
CA GLY A 82 -5.09 5.40 -18.92
C GLY A 82 -4.10 6.50 -18.53
N ALA A 83 -2.88 6.49 -19.09
CA ALA A 83 -1.89 7.52 -18.89
C ALA A 83 -2.21 8.82 -19.63
N LEU A 84 -2.94 8.75 -20.75
CA LEU A 84 -3.33 9.93 -21.53
C LEU A 84 -4.60 10.60 -21.00
N THR A 85 -5.63 9.81 -20.67
CA THR A 85 -6.98 10.30 -20.35
C THR A 85 -7.20 10.45 -18.84
N GLY A 86 -8.38 10.93 -18.41
CA GLY A 86 -8.72 11.05 -16.99
C GLY A 86 -8.00 12.20 -16.31
N LEU A 87 -7.18 11.84 -15.32
CA LEU A 87 -6.23 12.72 -14.66
C LEU A 87 -4.80 12.49 -15.20
N GLY A 88 -4.68 11.92 -16.40
CA GLY A 88 -3.42 11.65 -17.08
C GLY A 88 -2.84 12.86 -17.82
N LEU A 89 -1.99 12.60 -18.82
CA LEU A 89 -1.15 13.60 -19.48
C LEU A 89 -1.96 14.74 -20.09
N LEU A 90 -3.11 14.45 -20.72
CA LEU A 90 -3.94 15.50 -21.31
C LEU A 90 -4.50 16.44 -20.24
N TYR A 91 -4.83 15.92 -19.06
CA TYR A 91 -5.28 16.73 -17.92
C TYR A 91 -4.13 17.52 -17.31
N GLU A 92 -2.96 16.90 -17.12
CA GLU A 92 -1.79 17.57 -16.55
C GLU A 92 -1.22 18.64 -17.50
N LEU A 93 -1.29 18.47 -18.81
CA LEU A 93 -0.88 19.52 -19.78
C LEU A 93 -1.84 20.72 -19.79
N ASP A 94 -3.13 20.49 -19.54
CA ASP A 94 -4.15 21.54 -19.52
C ASP A 94 -4.17 22.30 -18.18
N ARG A 95 -4.00 21.60 -17.05
CA ARG A 95 -4.02 22.21 -15.71
C ARG A 95 -2.75 22.99 -15.42
N TYR A 96 -2.80 24.07 -14.64
CA TYR A 96 -1.62 24.88 -14.28
C TYR A 96 -0.80 25.31 -15.51
N SER A 97 -1.50 25.62 -16.61
CA SER A 97 -0.90 26.09 -17.86
C SER A 97 -1.14 27.59 -18.08
N GLU A 98 -2.20 28.13 -17.47
CA GLU A 98 -2.61 29.54 -17.44
C GLU A 98 -3.26 29.84 -16.06
N ALA A 99 -3.64 31.10 -15.82
CA ALA A 99 -4.39 31.47 -14.62
C ALA A 99 -5.80 30.82 -14.67
N ASP A 100 -6.00 29.72 -13.94
CA ASP A 100 -7.33 29.18 -13.60
C ASP A 100 -8.14 30.18 -12.73
N GLU A 101 -9.38 29.83 -12.37
CA GLU A 101 -10.35 30.75 -11.76
C GLU A 101 -9.99 31.25 -10.34
N ASP A 102 -9.00 30.67 -9.65
CA ASP A 102 -8.61 30.96 -8.26
C ASP A 102 -7.15 31.45 -8.08
N TYR A 103 -6.55 32.08 -9.10
CA TYR A 103 -5.15 32.52 -9.04
C TYR A 103 -4.93 33.80 -8.24
N VAL A 104 -3.84 33.83 -7.49
CA VAL A 104 -3.33 35.07 -6.90
C VAL A 104 -2.76 35.94 -8.02
N THR A 105 -3.30 37.15 -8.16
CA THR A 105 -2.88 38.11 -9.16
C THR A 105 -1.54 38.77 -8.79
N ASP A 106 -0.79 39.26 -9.76
CA ASP A 106 0.50 39.92 -9.49
C ASP A 106 0.34 41.19 -8.61
N ASN A 107 -0.82 41.84 -8.68
CA ASN A 107 -1.16 42.98 -7.84
C ASN A 107 -1.35 42.56 -6.37
N GLU A 108 -2.07 41.46 -6.10
CA GLU A 108 -2.20 40.91 -4.76
C GLU A 108 -0.84 40.48 -4.20
N VAL A 109 0.02 39.88 -5.02
CA VAL A 109 1.42 39.55 -4.62
C VAL A 109 2.19 40.81 -4.27
N GLN A 110 2.09 41.89 -5.06
CA GLN A 110 2.78 43.15 -4.78
C GLN A 110 2.28 43.80 -3.49
N GLN A 111 0.97 43.80 -3.25
CA GLN A 111 0.37 44.33 -2.01
C GLN A 111 0.77 43.50 -0.80
N ALA A 112 0.69 42.18 -0.90
CA ALA A 112 1.11 41.28 0.17
C ALA A 112 2.62 41.41 0.47
N ALA A 113 3.46 41.54 -0.56
CA ALA A 113 4.88 41.79 -0.39
C ALA A 113 5.11 43.11 0.36
N ALA A 114 4.41 44.20 0.00
CA ALA A 114 4.56 45.47 0.68
C ALA A 114 4.26 45.35 2.19
N VAL A 115 3.19 44.65 2.57
CA VAL A 115 2.80 44.44 3.98
C VAL A 115 3.75 43.50 4.73
N LEU A 116 4.15 42.38 4.11
CA LEU A 116 5.02 41.39 4.76
C LEU A 116 6.45 41.90 4.96
N LEU A 117 6.92 42.77 4.07
CA LEU A 117 8.28 43.30 4.06
C LEU A 117 8.42 44.61 4.85
N GLN A 118 7.32 45.23 5.26
CA GLN A 118 7.34 46.44 6.08
C GLN A 118 7.80 46.10 7.49
N ALA A 119 8.85 46.79 7.96
CA ALA A 119 9.29 46.70 9.34
C ALA A 119 8.17 47.23 10.26
N ARG A 120 7.79 46.44 11.27
CA ARG A 120 6.81 46.84 12.29
C ARG A 120 7.22 48.21 12.86
N HIS A 121 6.38 49.23 12.69
CA HIS A 121 6.61 50.53 13.34
C HIS A 121 6.31 50.37 14.83
N GLU A 122 7.32 50.59 15.66
CA GLU A 122 7.22 50.60 17.13
C GLU A 122 6.80 52.01 17.61
N ASP A 123 5.70 52.58 17.10
CA ASP A 123 5.20 53.86 17.62
C ASP A 123 3.95 53.61 18.48
N PRO A 124 4.09 53.57 19.82
CA PRO A 124 3.04 53.12 20.74
C PRO A 124 1.93 54.15 21.01
N GLU A 125 1.90 55.29 20.34
CA GLU A 125 1.00 56.41 20.69
C GLU A 125 -0.33 56.47 19.89
N GLU A 126 -0.54 55.65 18.85
CA GLU A 126 -1.77 55.67 18.00
C GLU A 126 -2.41 54.27 17.76
N ALA A 127 -2.38 53.39 18.77
CA ALA A 127 -2.58 51.95 18.60
C ALA A 127 -4.03 51.40 18.48
N ASP A 128 -5.07 52.03 19.02
CA ASP A 128 -6.28 51.24 19.32
C ASP A 128 -7.25 50.96 18.13
N GLU A 129 -7.23 51.76 17.05
CA GLU A 129 -8.07 51.52 15.85
C GLU A 129 -7.25 51.07 14.62
N ASP A 130 -6.00 51.52 14.47
CA ASP A 130 -5.12 51.16 13.35
C ASP A 130 -4.46 49.77 13.52
N GLU A 131 -4.30 49.26 14.75
CA GLU A 131 -3.72 47.91 14.98
C GLU A 131 -4.61 46.75 14.49
N GLU A 132 -5.94 46.88 14.53
CA GLU A 132 -6.85 45.83 14.06
C GLU A 132 -6.83 45.70 12.52
N ASP A 133 -6.78 46.84 11.82
CA ASP A 133 -6.72 46.87 10.36
C ASP A 133 -5.32 46.46 9.84
N ASP A 134 -4.25 46.84 10.52
CA ASP A 134 -2.88 46.36 10.24
C ASP A 134 -2.72 44.85 10.47
N TRP A 135 -3.32 44.32 11.54
CA TRP A 135 -3.32 42.87 11.80
C TRP A 135 -4.09 42.11 10.72
N ARG A 136 -5.24 42.63 10.29
CA ARG A 136 -6.05 42.03 9.20
C ARG A 136 -5.26 42.03 7.89
N ALA A 137 -4.66 43.16 7.51
CA ALA A 137 -3.85 43.28 6.30
C ALA A 137 -2.66 42.30 6.30
N ARG A 138 -1.98 42.15 7.44
CA ARG A 138 -0.87 41.20 7.59
C ARG A 138 -1.32 39.75 7.50
N HIS A 139 -2.46 39.41 8.10
CA HIS A 139 -3.04 38.08 8.01
C HIS A 139 -3.47 37.73 6.58
N GLU A 140 -4.11 38.67 5.87
CA GLU A 140 -4.44 38.53 4.44
C GLU A 140 -3.18 38.32 3.59
N ALA A 141 -2.12 39.11 3.83
CA ALA A 141 -0.85 38.94 3.13
C ALA A 141 -0.18 37.57 3.42
N GLN A 142 -0.30 37.05 4.65
CA GLN A 142 0.15 35.69 4.99
C GLN A 142 -0.67 34.60 4.28
N GLN A 143 -1.98 34.80 4.13
CA GLN A 143 -2.84 33.90 3.36
C GLN A 143 -2.50 33.91 1.87
N VAL A 144 -2.19 35.09 1.31
CA VAL A 144 -1.69 35.23 -0.07
C VAL A 144 -0.39 34.45 -0.25
N ARG A 145 0.56 34.59 0.68
CA ARG A 145 1.82 33.81 0.66
C ARG A 145 1.56 32.31 0.69
N THR A 146 0.74 31.84 1.63
CA THR A 146 0.42 30.41 1.76
C THR A 146 -0.24 29.87 0.48
N SER A 147 -1.26 30.56 -0.01
CA SER A 147 -1.96 30.20 -1.25
C SER A 147 -1.03 30.16 -2.46
N LEU A 148 -0.12 31.12 -2.60
CA LEU A 148 0.81 31.17 -3.72
C LEU A 148 1.85 30.03 -3.67
N PHE A 149 2.37 29.70 -2.49
CA PHE A 149 3.26 28.55 -2.31
C PHE A 149 2.53 27.24 -2.60
N ASP A 150 1.26 27.10 -2.20
CA ASP A 150 0.43 25.93 -2.53
C ASP A 150 0.19 25.80 -4.03
N GLN A 151 -0.05 26.92 -4.73
CA GLN A 151 -0.17 26.96 -6.18
C GLN A 151 1.14 26.57 -6.87
N TRP A 152 2.27 27.13 -6.44
CA TRP A 152 3.60 26.80 -6.97
C TRP A 152 3.92 25.31 -6.79
N ARG A 153 3.72 24.75 -5.58
CA ARG A 153 3.93 23.33 -5.30
C ARG A 153 3.03 22.44 -6.14
N SER A 154 1.75 22.82 -6.28
CA SER A 154 0.80 22.06 -7.10
C SER A 154 1.17 22.08 -8.59
N ALA A 155 1.60 23.24 -9.11
CA ALA A 155 2.06 23.39 -10.48
C ALA A 155 3.36 22.61 -10.74
N ALA A 156 4.33 22.65 -9.82
CA ALA A 156 5.56 21.88 -9.88
C ALA A 156 5.30 20.37 -9.83
N GLY A 157 4.44 19.91 -8.93
CA GLY A 157 4.03 18.50 -8.85
C GLY A 157 3.27 18.05 -10.10
N SER A 158 2.44 18.92 -10.67
CA SER A 158 1.76 18.68 -11.95
C SER A 158 2.74 18.57 -13.13
N LEU A 159 3.80 19.39 -13.15
CA LEU A 159 4.86 19.31 -14.16
C LEU A 159 5.66 18.01 -14.03
N HIS A 160 6.03 17.64 -12.80
CA HIS A 160 6.71 16.37 -12.52
C HIS A 160 5.86 15.16 -12.97
N ARG A 161 4.57 15.13 -12.64
CA ARG A 161 3.64 14.08 -13.11
C ARG A 161 3.54 14.03 -14.63
N ALA A 162 3.53 15.18 -15.31
CA ALA A 162 3.53 15.22 -16.76
C ALA A 162 4.81 14.60 -17.35
N HIS A 163 5.98 14.86 -16.77
CA HIS A 163 7.23 14.18 -17.14
C HIS A 163 7.15 12.66 -16.93
N GLN A 164 6.68 12.22 -15.76
CA GLN A 164 6.52 10.80 -15.44
C GLN A 164 5.55 10.08 -16.39
N LEU A 165 4.47 10.74 -16.81
CA LEU A 165 3.49 10.20 -17.76
C LEU A 165 4.02 10.20 -19.20
N LEU A 166 4.92 11.12 -19.55
CA LEU A 166 5.50 11.23 -20.89
C LEU A 166 6.68 10.27 -21.09
N ALA A 167 7.47 10.00 -20.05
CA ALA A 167 8.69 9.20 -20.14
C ALA A 167 8.50 7.80 -20.78
N PRO A 168 7.41 7.04 -20.50
CA PRO A 168 7.16 5.76 -21.14
C PRO A 168 6.78 5.84 -22.63
N PHE A 169 6.44 7.03 -23.14
CA PHE A 169 5.87 7.25 -24.47
C PHE A 169 6.68 8.29 -25.27
N PRO A 170 7.94 7.98 -25.65
CA PRO A 170 8.85 8.92 -26.30
C PRO A 170 8.34 9.49 -27.64
N TRP A 171 7.43 8.79 -28.34
CA TRP A 171 6.83 9.31 -29.57
C TRP A 171 5.87 10.50 -29.32
N LEU A 172 5.42 10.69 -28.07
CA LEU A 172 4.61 11.85 -27.67
C LEU A 172 5.47 13.08 -27.35
N THR A 173 6.79 12.94 -27.18
CA THR A 173 7.65 14.02 -26.68
C THR A 173 7.56 15.27 -27.56
N SER A 174 7.66 15.13 -28.88
CA SER A 174 7.57 16.27 -29.81
C SER A 174 6.18 16.92 -29.82
N TRP A 175 5.12 16.13 -29.64
CA TRP A 175 3.74 16.62 -29.56
C TRP A 175 3.47 17.37 -28.25
N ALA A 176 3.97 16.87 -27.12
CA ALA A 176 3.76 17.45 -25.79
C ALA A 176 4.68 18.65 -25.50
N ASP A 177 5.78 18.81 -26.23
CA ASP A 177 6.85 19.79 -25.99
C ASP A 177 6.35 21.24 -25.79
N ALA A 178 5.42 21.70 -26.64
CA ALA A 178 4.85 23.04 -26.50
C ALA A 178 4.02 23.19 -25.20
N GLY A 179 3.28 22.15 -24.80
CA GLY A 179 2.53 22.14 -23.53
C GLY A 179 3.47 22.11 -22.32
N MET A 180 4.49 21.24 -22.35
CA MET A 180 5.49 21.14 -21.30
C MET A 180 6.25 22.46 -21.09
N ARG A 181 6.65 23.15 -22.18
CA ARG A 181 7.30 24.46 -22.08
C ARG A 181 6.40 25.54 -21.47
N ARG A 182 5.11 25.58 -21.84
CA ARG A 182 4.15 26.51 -21.22
C ARG A 182 4.05 26.27 -19.72
N LYS A 183 3.91 25.01 -19.32
CA LYS A 183 3.82 24.60 -17.91
C LYS A 183 5.09 24.92 -17.12
N ALA A 184 6.26 24.63 -17.67
CA ALA A 184 7.55 24.98 -17.06
C ALA A 184 7.70 26.50 -16.89
N SER A 185 7.28 27.28 -17.91
CA SER A 185 7.28 28.75 -17.83
C SER A 185 6.34 29.27 -16.76
N HIS A 186 5.18 28.63 -16.58
CA HIS A 186 4.21 28.96 -15.55
C HIS A 186 4.75 28.66 -14.13
N VAL A 187 5.34 27.49 -13.90
CA VAL A 187 6.00 27.14 -12.63
C VAL A 187 7.10 28.15 -12.29
N ALA A 188 7.94 28.52 -13.26
CA ALA A 188 8.97 29.54 -13.08
C ALA A 188 8.37 30.94 -12.81
N GLY A 189 7.19 31.25 -13.36
CA GLY A 189 6.44 32.47 -13.06
C GLY A 189 5.98 32.52 -11.61
N LEU A 190 5.33 31.45 -11.13
CA LEU A 190 4.91 31.31 -9.73
C LEU A 190 6.09 31.34 -8.77
N GLN A 191 7.23 30.73 -9.14
CA GLN A 191 8.45 30.78 -8.35
C GLN A 191 8.93 32.24 -8.16
N ARG A 192 8.97 33.03 -9.24
CA ARG A 192 9.35 34.47 -9.17
C ARG A 192 8.36 35.31 -8.36
N GLN A 193 7.08 34.96 -8.37
CA GLN A 193 6.10 35.64 -7.53
C GLN A 193 6.28 35.27 -6.06
N ALA A 194 6.45 33.98 -5.76
CA ALA A 194 6.67 33.47 -4.41
C ALA A 194 7.96 34.03 -3.79
N SER A 195 9.02 34.19 -4.58
CA SER A 195 10.29 34.76 -4.12
C SER A 195 10.17 36.22 -3.68
N ARG A 196 9.12 36.97 -4.09
CA ARG A 196 8.85 38.35 -3.64
C ARG A 196 8.23 38.41 -2.24
N LEU A 197 7.68 37.29 -1.74
CA LEU A 197 7.00 37.21 -0.44
C LEU A 197 7.92 36.70 0.69
N VAL A 198 9.20 36.48 0.39
CA VAL A 198 10.23 35.99 1.32
C VAL A 198 11.49 36.82 1.17
N THR A 199 12.13 37.20 2.28
CA THR A 199 13.40 37.93 2.24
C THR A 199 14.60 37.00 2.35
N GLN A 200 15.66 37.35 1.62
CA GLN A 200 16.98 36.75 1.81
C GLN A 200 17.44 36.88 3.27
N GLU A 201 17.24 38.05 3.88
CA GLU A 201 17.63 38.32 5.27
C GLU A 201 17.00 37.32 6.25
N ALA A 202 15.69 37.06 6.15
CA ALA A 202 15.01 36.11 7.03
C ALA A 202 15.54 34.68 6.85
N LEU A 203 15.75 34.24 5.61
CA LEU A 203 16.24 32.89 5.32
C LEU A 203 17.69 32.68 5.81
N VAL A 204 18.55 33.69 5.67
CA VAL A 204 19.92 33.62 6.19
C VAL A 204 19.93 33.67 7.72
N ALA A 205 19.09 34.51 8.33
CA ALA A 205 18.95 34.58 9.78
C ALA A 205 18.46 33.25 10.38
N ALA A 206 17.47 32.61 9.75
CA ALA A 206 16.99 31.28 10.12
C ALA A 206 18.10 30.20 10.00
N ALA A 207 18.96 30.29 8.98
CA ALA A 207 20.13 29.42 8.88
C ALA A 207 21.15 29.66 10.01
N GLY A 208 21.31 30.93 10.42
CA GLY A 208 22.09 31.31 11.59
C GLY A 208 21.54 30.70 12.88
N VAL A 209 20.22 30.77 13.10
CA VAL A 209 19.55 30.16 14.27
C VAL A 209 19.77 28.65 14.32
N ALA A 210 19.68 27.95 13.20
CA ALA A 210 19.93 26.51 13.13
C ALA A 210 21.37 26.11 13.51
N ALA A 211 22.32 27.04 13.40
CA ALA A 211 23.73 26.83 13.77
C ALA A 211 24.06 27.28 15.20
N MET A 212 23.12 27.90 15.93
CA MET A 212 23.35 28.34 17.31
C MET A 212 23.47 27.15 18.26
N ASP A 213 24.46 27.21 19.15
CA ASP A 213 24.52 26.34 20.32
C ASP A 213 23.44 26.72 21.33
N THR A 214 23.04 25.78 22.19
CA THR A 214 22.13 26.07 23.30
C THR A 214 22.74 27.13 24.23
N PRO A 215 22.08 28.28 24.45
CA PRO A 215 22.61 29.34 25.29
C PRO A 215 22.55 28.96 26.77
N GLU A 216 23.30 29.67 27.61
CA GLU A 216 23.17 29.53 29.06
C GLU A 216 21.78 30.02 29.52
N LEU A 217 21.02 29.14 30.15
CA LEU A 217 19.63 29.40 30.55
C LEU A 217 19.55 29.83 32.03
N PRO A 218 18.98 31.01 32.35
CA PRO A 218 18.99 31.55 33.71
C PRO A 218 17.89 30.93 34.60
N GLY A 219 17.99 29.64 34.91
CA GLY A 219 17.01 28.92 35.75
C GLY A 219 16.95 29.40 37.21
N GLU A 220 18.00 30.08 37.69
CA GLU A 220 18.07 30.66 39.04
C GLU A 220 17.52 32.09 39.13
N ASP A 221 17.01 32.65 38.03
CA ASP A 221 16.47 34.02 38.00
C ASP A 221 15.26 34.16 38.95
N PRO A 222 15.32 35.03 39.97
CA PRO A 222 14.24 35.19 40.94
C PRO A 222 12.94 35.70 40.30
N VAL A 223 12.98 36.36 39.14
CA VAL A 223 11.78 36.77 38.38
C VAL A 223 11.02 35.54 37.85
N LEU A 224 11.72 34.43 37.61
CA LEU A 224 11.17 33.18 37.09
C LEU A 224 10.73 32.19 38.19
N ALA A 225 10.85 32.56 39.46
CA ALA A 225 10.43 31.71 40.60
C ALA A 225 8.95 31.28 40.55
N LEU A 226 8.11 32.04 39.83
CA LEU A 226 6.72 31.68 39.51
C LEU A 226 6.59 30.31 38.81
N LEU A 227 7.59 29.94 38.02
CA LEU A 227 7.61 28.75 37.15
C LEU A 227 7.89 27.44 37.92
N GLY A 228 8.39 27.54 39.16
CA GLY A 228 8.74 26.42 40.02
C GLY A 228 10.10 26.60 40.69
N ASP A 229 10.68 25.48 41.16
CA ASP A 229 12.08 25.43 41.59
C ASP A 229 13.04 25.72 40.40
N PRO A 230 14.32 26.06 40.66
CA PRO A 230 15.28 26.41 39.59
C PRO A 230 15.44 25.33 38.51
N ALA A 231 15.33 24.04 38.89
CA ALA A 231 15.38 22.94 37.92
C ALA A 231 14.15 22.92 37.00
N THR A 232 12.98 23.25 37.51
CA THR A 232 11.72 23.33 36.74
C THR A 232 11.70 24.57 35.85
N ALA A 233 12.17 25.71 36.35
CA ALA A 233 12.35 26.92 35.54
C ALA A 233 13.34 26.65 34.39
N GLY A 234 14.49 26.02 34.69
CA GLY A 234 15.49 25.61 33.69
C GLY A 234 14.90 24.74 32.58
N ARG A 235 14.17 23.67 32.91
CA ARG A 235 13.49 22.81 31.90
C ARG A 235 12.48 23.57 31.04
N ARG A 236 11.75 24.53 31.61
CA ARG A 236 10.78 25.34 30.87
C ARG A 236 11.49 26.31 29.91
N LEU A 237 12.59 26.92 30.34
CA LEU A 237 13.44 27.75 29.49
C LEU A 237 14.09 26.95 28.36
N GLU A 238 14.52 25.71 28.63
CA GLU A 238 15.07 24.81 27.62
C GLU A 238 14.02 24.45 26.57
N SER A 239 12.78 24.16 27.01
CA SER A 239 11.64 23.94 26.14
C SER A 239 11.26 25.18 25.32
N LEU A 240 11.37 26.39 25.90
CA LEU A 240 11.16 27.65 25.20
C LEU A 240 12.24 27.86 24.13
N TRP A 241 13.51 27.75 24.50
CA TRP A 241 14.65 27.85 23.59
C TRP A 241 14.49 26.89 22.42
N ARG A 242 14.27 25.60 22.68
CA ARG A 242 14.12 24.58 21.63
C ARG A 242 12.97 24.91 20.68
N ARG A 243 11.81 25.30 21.21
CA ARG A 243 10.64 25.65 20.37
C ARG A 243 10.89 26.89 19.53
N TRP A 244 11.52 27.92 20.11
CA TRP A 244 11.90 29.13 19.38
C TRP A 244 12.92 28.79 18.30
N SER A 245 14.00 28.09 18.64
CA SER A 245 15.06 27.73 17.69
C SER A 245 14.55 26.84 16.55
N GLU A 246 13.73 25.83 16.85
CA GLU A 246 13.14 24.94 15.82
C GLU A 246 12.17 25.71 14.92
N ARG A 247 11.22 26.48 15.48
CA ARG A 247 10.25 27.23 14.66
C ARG A 247 10.90 28.32 13.82
N THR A 248 11.86 29.04 14.38
CA THR A 248 12.55 30.11 13.66
C THR A 248 13.50 29.55 12.62
N ALA A 249 14.20 28.45 12.91
CA ALA A 249 15.00 27.76 11.90
C ALA A 249 14.11 27.30 10.75
N ASP A 250 12.97 26.67 11.00
CA ASP A 250 12.15 26.06 9.95
C ASP A 250 11.18 27.04 9.25
N SER A 251 11.22 28.33 9.58
CA SER A 251 10.36 29.36 9.00
C SER A 251 11.05 30.23 7.93
N TRP A 252 10.26 30.79 7.01
CA TRP A 252 10.66 31.90 6.13
C TRP A 252 10.47 33.28 6.78
N GLN A 253 9.95 33.35 8.02
CA GLN A 253 9.74 34.59 8.74
C GLN A 253 11.05 35.05 9.40
N HIS A 254 11.19 36.36 9.56
CA HIS A 254 12.34 36.89 10.28
C HIS A 254 12.27 36.47 11.76
N PRO A 255 13.40 36.14 12.44
CA PRO A 255 13.40 35.73 13.84
C PRO A 255 12.62 36.63 14.81
N ARG A 256 12.63 37.95 14.58
CA ARG A 256 11.85 38.95 15.34
C ARG A 256 10.33 38.73 15.31
N GLU A 257 9.80 38.05 14.30
CA GLU A 257 8.37 37.73 14.19
C GLU A 257 7.94 36.63 15.20
N HIS A 258 8.92 35.93 15.78
CA HIS A 258 8.69 34.84 16.73
C HIS A 258 8.74 35.28 18.20
N ASP A 259 8.78 36.59 18.48
CA ASP A 259 8.75 37.15 19.85
C ASP A 259 7.50 36.71 20.64
N HIS A 260 6.41 36.44 19.93
CA HIS A 260 5.18 35.92 20.52
C HIS A 260 5.35 34.54 21.19
N LEU A 261 6.40 33.77 20.86
CA LEU A 261 6.68 32.49 21.51
C LEU A 261 7.06 32.66 23.00
N ALA A 262 7.45 33.87 23.44
CA ALA A 262 7.65 34.17 24.86
C ALA A 262 6.40 33.88 25.72
N TYR A 263 5.20 33.99 25.14
CA TYR A 263 3.94 33.67 25.82
C TYR A 263 3.83 32.19 26.22
N ASP A 264 4.52 31.28 25.53
CA ASP A 264 4.51 29.85 25.84
C ASP A 264 5.09 29.55 27.21
N LEU A 265 5.97 30.41 27.74
CA LEU A 265 6.57 30.23 29.07
C LEU A 265 5.53 30.38 30.19
N VAL A 266 4.59 31.30 30.00
CA VAL A 266 3.51 31.63 30.95
C VAL A 266 2.17 31.00 30.57
N GLN A 267 2.15 30.15 29.54
CA GLN A 267 0.96 29.42 29.11
C GLN A 267 0.46 28.51 30.25
N GLY A 268 -0.85 28.51 30.48
CA GLY A 268 -1.47 27.77 31.60
C GLY A 268 -1.34 28.46 32.98
N ILE A 269 -0.69 29.62 33.07
CA ILE A 269 -0.65 30.43 34.29
C ILE A 269 -1.74 31.51 34.20
N SER A 270 -2.61 31.56 35.22
CA SER A 270 -3.68 32.57 35.29
C SER A 270 -3.14 33.99 35.16
N SER A 271 -3.78 34.81 34.31
CA SER A 271 -3.45 36.22 34.11
C SER A 271 -3.45 37.04 35.41
N ARG A 272 -4.21 36.60 36.43
CA ARG A 272 -4.32 37.27 37.74
C ARG A 272 -3.19 36.90 38.72
N ARG A 273 -2.29 35.97 38.36
CA ARG A 273 -1.23 35.52 39.27
C ARG A 273 -0.10 36.55 39.34
N LYS A 274 0.22 36.98 40.56
CA LYS A 274 1.32 37.93 40.83
C LYS A 274 2.64 37.37 40.27
N GLY A 275 3.37 38.21 39.52
CA GLY A 275 4.64 37.84 38.89
C GLY A 275 4.54 37.30 37.45
N ARG A 276 3.32 37.04 36.92
CA ARG A 276 3.17 36.55 35.53
C ARG A 276 3.69 37.55 34.49
N GLN A 277 3.36 38.83 34.65
CA GLN A 277 3.77 39.87 33.71
C GLN A 277 5.30 40.02 33.69
N ALA A 278 5.94 40.09 34.86
CA ALA A 278 7.40 40.14 34.96
C ALA A 278 8.09 38.90 34.36
N ALA A 279 7.50 37.70 34.52
CA ALA A 279 8.02 36.48 33.88
C ALA A 279 7.86 36.50 32.35
N LEU A 280 6.79 37.12 31.83
CA LEU A 280 6.59 37.29 30.39
C LEU A 280 7.57 38.32 29.80
N GLU A 281 7.73 39.47 30.45
CA GLU A 281 8.71 40.50 30.07
C GLU A 281 10.12 39.90 30.04
N ARG A 282 10.47 39.12 31.07
CA ARG A 282 11.76 38.42 31.10
C ARG A 282 11.91 37.40 29.98
N ALA A 283 10.85 36.69 29.61
CA ALA A 283 10.86 35.77 28.48
C ALA A 283 11.04 36.51 27.14
N GLN A 284 10.40 37.67 26.98
CA GLN A 284 10.55 38.53 25.80
C GLN A 284 11.99 39.04 25.69
N GLU A 285 12.58 39.54 26.79
CA GLU A 285 14.00 39.95 26.83
C GLU A 285 14.94 38.83 26.40
N LEU A 286 14.69 37.59 26.84
CA LEU A 286 15.50 36.43 26.45
C LEU A 286 15.37 36.13 24.95
N VAL A 287 14.15 36.11 24.41
CA VAL A 287 13.91 35.89 22.97
C VAL A 287 14.53 37.00 22.12
N SER A 288 14.42 38.26 22.54
CA SER A 288 15.08 39.39 21.87
C SER A 288 16.61 39.28 21.95
N ALA A 289 17.16 38.84 23.08
CA ALA A 289 18.60 38.61 23.25
C ALA A 289 19.11 37.48 22.34
N TRP A 290 18.35 36.39 22.21
CA TRP A 290 18.67 35.30 21.27
C TRP A 290 18.64 35.78 19.82
N THR A 291 17.63 36.58 19.46
CA THR A 291 17.50 37.18 18.13
C THR A 291 18.67 38.14 17.83
N ALA A 292 19.12 38.92 18.81
CA ALA A 292 20.27 39.82 18.66
C ALA A 292 21.61 39.08 18.62
N ALA A 293 21.68 37.86 19.16
CA ALA A 293 22.88 37.02 19.13
C ALA A 293 23.12 36.32 17.78
N ILE A 294 22.18 36.42 16.84
CA ILE A 294 22.35 35.90 15.48
C ILE A 294 23.52 36.66 14.82
N PRO A 295 24.56 35.96 14.31
CA PRO A 295 25.77 36.61 13.82
C PRO A 295 25.51 37.66 12.73
N ALA A 296 25.97 38.90 12.92
CA ALA A 296 25.80 40.00 11.96
C ALA A 296 26.54 39.80 10.61
N ASP A 297 27.55 38.92 10.57
CA ASP A 297 28.25 38.49 9.35
C ASP A 297 27.35 37.71 8.35
N THR A 298 26.07 37.51 8.70
CA THR A 298 25.03 36.98 7.82
C THR A 298 24.58 37.95 6.72
N ALA A 299 24.89 39.26 6.81
CA ALA A 299 24.31 40.29 5.93
C ALA A 299 25.27 40.91 4.88
N GLY A 300 26.59 40.66 4.96
CA GLY A 300 27.59 41.24 4.04
C GLY A 300 28.01 40.28 2.93
N ALA A 301 28.29 40.80 1.71
CA ALA A 301 28.71 40.08 0.49
C ALA A 301 29.35 38.68 0.72
N GLN A 302 28.51 37.66 0.87
CA GLN A 302 28.94 36.31 1.20
C GLN A 302 29.38 35.58 -0.08
N GLU A 303 30.42 34.75 0.02
CA GLU A 303 30.75 33.83 -1.06
C GLU A 303 29.56 32.90 -1.31
N GLU A 304 29.01 32.97 -2.52
CA GLU A 304 27.93 32.10 -2.95
C GLU A 304 28.47 30.72 -3.30
N GLN A 305 27.82 29.69 -2.76
CA GLN A 305 28.13 28.30 -3.06
C GLN A 305 27.02 27.68 -3.91
N VAL A 306 27.40 26.94 -4.96
CA VAL A 306 26.48 26.18 -5.79
C VAL A 306 26.29 24.79 -5.19
N LEU A 307 25.05 24.37 -5.02
CA LEU A 307 24.67 23.07 -4.48
C LEU A 307 23.65 22.37 -5.39
N LEU A 308 23.67 21.05 -5.39
CA LEU A 308 22.66 20.20 -6.02
C LEU A 308 21.79 19.58 -4.93
N LEU A 309 20.49 19.89 -4.98
CA LEU A 309 19.47 19.37 -4.08
C LEU A 309 18.67 18.27 -4.76
N GLN A 310 18.52 17.14 -4.10
CA GLN A 310 17.55 16.11 -4.47
C GLN A 310 16.27 16.34 -3.64
N LEU A 311 15.16 16.61 -4.31
CA LEU A 311 13.86 16.77 -3.67
C LEU A 311 13.29 15.40 -3.28
N PRO A 312 12.47 15.33 -2.21
CA PRO A 312 11.79 14.10 -1.84
C PRO A 312 10.89 13.62 -2.98
N SER A 313 10.98 12.32 -3.29
CA SER A 313 10.11 11.71 -4.30
C SER A 313 8.72 11.50 -3.69
N PRO A 314 7.63 11.92 -4.36
CA PRO A 314 6.28 11.60 -3.90
C PRO A 314 6.11 10.08 -3.93
N GLU A 315 5.59 9.49 -2.85
CA GLU A 315 5.45 8.03 -2.78
C GLU A 315 4.59 7.50 -3.94
N PRO A 316 5.08 6.50 -4.69
CA PRO A 316 4.34 5.91 -5.80
C PRO A 316 3.22 5.03 -5.24
N GLY A 317 2.03 5.60 -5.08
CA GLY A 317 0.86 4.85 -4.61
C GLY A 317 -0.40 5.68 -4.55
N ASP A 318 -0.27 6.99 -4.33
CA ASP A 318 -1.44 7.85 -4.17
C ASP A 318 -1.60 8.81 -5.35
N ARG A 319 -1.98 8.24 -6.50
CA ARG A 319 -2.47 9.03 -7.67
C ARG A 319 -3.69 9.90 -7.34
N TYR A 320 -4.31 9.62 -6.19
CA TYR A 320 -5.41 10.38 -5.62
C TYR A 320 -5.08 10.97 -4.25
N GLY A 321 -3.79 11.00 -3.86
CA GLY A 321 -3.28 11.42 -2.55
C GLY A 321 -3.75 12.82 -2.21
N ARG A 322 -4.88 12.85 -1.50
CA ARG A 322 -5.52 14.06 -1.02
C ARG A 322 -4.92 14.54 0.29
N ASP A 323 -4.02 13.78 0.90
CA ASP A 323 -3.66 14.05 2.29
C ASP A 323 -2.29 14.73 2.44
N GLU A 324 -1.34 14.57 1.50
CA GLU A 324 -0.09 15.34 1.52
C GLU A 324 0.19 16.09 0.19
N PRO A 325 0.31 17.43 0.22
CA PRO A 325 0.67 18.20 -0.96
C PRO A 325 2.08 17.84 -1.44
N PHE A 326 2.35 17.97 -2.75
CA PHE A 326 3.69 17.80 -3.31
C PHE A 326 4.69 18.72 -2.57
N LEU A 327 5.84 18.18 -2.13
CA LEU A 327 6.79 18.85 -1.22
C LEU A 327 6.17 19.25 0.14
N GLY A 328 5.14 18.55 0.61
CA GLY A 328 4.47 18.79 1.90
C GLY A 328 5.33 18.46 3.11
N GLY A 329 6.32 17.58 2.96
CA GLY A 329 7.29 17.26 3.99
C GLY A 329 8.43 18.28 4.13
N LEU A 330 8.48 19.31 3.29
CA LEU A 330 9.47 20.39 3.41
C LEU A 330 8.98 21.49 4.35
N SER A 331 9.90 22.03 5.15
CA SER A 331 9.69 23.20 5.99
C SER A 331 9.46 24.48 5.16
N GLU A 332 8.87 25.50 5.79
CA GLU A 332 8.71 26.83 5.18
C GLU A 332 10.07 27.40 4.75
N TRP A 333 11.12 27.21 5.56
CA TRP A 333 12.47 27.65 5.23
C TRP A 333 13.00 26.97 3.97
N GLU A 334 12.87 25.65 3.84
CA GLU A 334 13.31 24.92 2.65
C GLU A 334 12.56 25.35 1.39
N LEU A 335 11.25 25.55 1.48
CA LEU A 335 10.45 26.09 0.38
C LEU A 335 10.91 27.50 0.00
N GLY A 336 11.18 28.35 1.00
CA GLY A 336 11.73 29.70 0.82
C GLY A 336 13.07 29.68 0.08
N VAL A 337 13.97 28.76 0.46
CA VAL A 337 15.27 28.57 -0.21
C VAL A 337 15.08 28.18 -1.67
N LEU A 338 14.19 27.23 -1.96
CA LEU A 338 13.92 26.77 -3.32
C LEU A 338 13.34 27.88 -4.19
N VAL A 339 12.37 28.67 -3.71
CA VAL A 339 11.81 29.74 -4.55
C VAL A 339 12.79 30.88 -4.78
N HIS A 340 13.64 31.20 -3.80
CA HIS A 340 14.52 32.37 -3.86
C HIS A 340 15.85 32.10 -4.60
N TRP A 341 16.48 30.95 -4.39
CA TRP A 341 17.84 30.66 -4.90
C TRP A 341 17.93 29.53 -5.92
N ALA A 342 16.83 28.87 -6.30
CA ALA A 342 16.89 27.89 -7.38
C ALA A 342 17.16 28.58 -8.73
N THR A 343 18.28 28.20 -9.35
CA THR A 343 18.71 28.72 -10.66
C THR A 343 18.25 27.81 -11.79
N GLU A 344 18.27 26.50 -11.56
CA GLU A 344 17.84 25.49 -12.52
C GLU A 344 17.11 24.37 -11.78
N ALA A 345 15.98 23.92 -12.33
CA ALA A 345 15.20 22.82 -11.77
C ALA A 345 14.91 21.78 -12.85
N ASP A 346 15.41 20.57 -12.64
CA ASP A 346 15.04 19.38 -13.41
C ASP A 346 13.91 18.66 -12.66
N TRP A 347 12.68 19.01 -13.05
CA TRP A 347 11.46 18.44 -12.49
C TRP A 347 11.21 17.00 -12.93
N ASP A 348 11.93 16.47 -13.93
CA ASP A 348 11.87 15.04 -14.28
C ASP A 348 12.60 14.22 -13.22
N ARG A 349 13.82 14.66 -12.87
CA ARG A 349 14.68 13.98 -11.89
C ARG A 349 14.50 14.43 -10.44
N LEU A 350 13.65 15.43 -10.22
CA LEU A 350 13.46 16.07 -8.91
C LEU A 350 14.79 16.61 -8.35
N THR A 351 15.62 17.16 -9.23
CA THR A 351 16.91 17.77 -8.85
C THR A 351 16.88 19.27 -9.10
N VAL A 352 17.31 20.05 -8.12
CA VAL A 352 17.36 21.52 -8.20
C VAL A 352 18.78 22.00 -7.91
N THR A 353 19.30 22.82 -8.81
CA THR A 353 20.55 23.56 -8.59
C THR A 353 20.22 24.87 -7.89
N VAL A 354 20.84 25.08 -6.74
CA VAL A 354 20.70 26.33 -5.98
C VAL A 354 22.03 27.04 -5.85
N ARG A 355 21.99 28.36 -5.84
CA ARG A 355 23.15 29.22 -5.58
C ARG A 355 22.87 30.03 -4.34
N VAL A 356 23.43 29.61 -3.22
CA VAL A 356 23.06 30.10 -1.89
C VAL A 356 24.26 30.71 -1.14
N PRO A 357 24.02 31.64 -0.21
CA PRO A 357 25.07 32.13 0.67
C PRO A 357 25.62 31.05 1.63
N GLN A 358 26.85 31.22 2.11
CA GLN A 358 27.55 30.21 2.94
C GLN A 358 26.75 29.69 4.16
N PRO A 359 26.04 30.50 4.96
CA PRO A 359 25.26 30.01 6.10
C PRO A 359 24.13 29.07 5.68
N VAL A 360 23.45 29.39 4.57
CA VAL A 360 22.40 28.56 3.99
C VAL A 360 23.01 27.26 3.44
N ALA A 361 24.17 27.34 2.77
CA ALA A 361 24.88 26.17 2.29
C ALA A 361 25.30 25.22 3.42
N ALA A 362 25.83 25.77 4.51
CA ALA A 362 26.25 24.99 5.69
C ALA A 362 25.05 24.25 6.31
N ARG A 363 23.89 24.90 6.42
CA ARG A 363 22.66 24.26 6.91
C ARG A 363 22.19 23.14 5.98
N LEU A 364 22.08 23.40 4.68
CA LEU A 364 21.66 22.38 3.70
C LEU A 364 22.57 21.15 3.71
N LEU A 365 23.89 21.36 3.83
CA LEU A 365 24.88 20.27 3.89
C LEU A 365 24.89 19.52 5.23
N SER A 366 24.39 20.13 6.32
CA SER A 366 24.33 19.48 7.63
C SER A 366 23.31 18.33 7.69
N GLY A 367 22.29 18.36 6.82
CA GLY A 367 21.24 17.34 6.71
C GLY A 367 20.40 17.13 7.98
N ARG A 368 20.52 17.98 9.00
CA ARG A 368 19.79 17.81 10.27
C ARG A 368 18.31 18.18 10.08
N GLY A 369 17.43 17.20 10.23
CA GLY A 369 15.97 17.41 10.20
C GLY A 369 15.40 17.74 8.82
N SER A 370 16.20 17.70 7.76
CA SER A 370 15.79 18.01 6.39
C SER A 370 15.44 16.75 5.61
N GLN A 371 14.41 16.82 4.76
CA GLN A 371 14.12 15.77 3.77
C GLN A 371 14.93 15.94 2.48
N LEU A 372 15.65 17.06 2.32
CA LEU A 372 16.49 17.32 1.16
C LEU A 372 17.82 16.61 1.30
N SER A 373 18.23 15.89 0.24
CA SER A 373 19.61 15.41 0.14
C SER A 373 20.45 16.40 -0.66
N CYS A 374 21.53 16.93 -0.06
CA CYS A 374 22.34 18.00 -0.63
C CYS A 374 23.77 17.55 -0.93
N SER A 375 24.33 17.98 -2.06
CA SER A 375 25.73 17.70 -2.44
C SER A 375 26.39 18.85 -3.21
N THR A 376 27.71 18.94 -3.13
CA THR A 376 28.50 19.90 -3.93
C THR A 376 28.76 19.36 -5.34
N PRO A 377 28.61 20.16 -6.41
CA PRO A 377 28.91 19.74 -7.77
C PRO A 377 30.34 19.20 -7.89
N GLY A 378 30.50 17.94 -8.32
CA GLY A 378 31.81 17.32 -8.57
C GLY A 378 32.40 16.46 -7.44
N ARG A 379 31.82 16.45 -6.22
CA ARG A 379 32.24 15.52 -5.14
C ARG A 379 31.41 14.23 -5.15
N GLN A 380 31.22 13.63 -6.32
CA GLN A 380 30.83 12.21 -6.39
C GLN A 380 32.09 11.37 -6.19
N GLY A 381 32.50 11.17 -4.94
CA GLY A 381 33.44 10.11 -4.59
C GLY A 381 32.71 8.77 -4.66
N SER A 382 33.04 7.95 -5.66
CA SER A 382 32.58 6.57 -5.91
C SER A 382 31.06 6.34 -5.84
N PRO A 383 30.41 5.88 -6.93
CA PRO A 383 28.98 5.56 -6.92
C PRO A 383 28.71 4.30 -6.09
N GLY A 384 28.62 4.47 -4.77
CA GLY A 384 27.96 3.55 -3.87
C GLY A 384 26.46 3.70 -4.07
N GLN A 385 25.93 3.00 -5.09
CA GLN A 385 24.56 2.51 -5.20
C GLN A 385 23.45 3.40 -4.61
N THR A 386 23.13 4.47 -5.33
CA THR A 386 21.71 4.66 -5.71
C THR A 386 21.72 4.90 -7.20
N THR A 387 21.88 3.81 -7.93
CA THR A 387 21.67 3.79 -9.37
C THR A 387 20.17 4.07 -9.56
N VAL A 388 19.78 5.35 -9.58
CA VAL A 388 18.65 5.74 -10.43
C VAL A 388 19.16 5.43 -11.82
N LEU A 389 18.85 4.21 -12.27
CA LEU A 389 19.10 3.74 -13.61
C LEU A 389 18.70 4.88 -14.54
N GLN A 390 19.68 5.44 -15.25
CA GLN A 390 19.39 6.05 -16.53
C GLN A 390 18.76 4.94 -17.36
N VAL A 391 17.43 4.86 -17.34
CA VAL A 391 16.67 4.10 -18.31
C VAL A 391 16.73 4.94 -19.59
N SER A 392 17.85 4.81 -20.29
CA SER A 392 17.99 5.30 -21.65
C SER A 392 16.93 4.61 -22.51
N GLY A 393 15.90 5.39 -22.86
CA GLY A 393 14.92 5.21 -23.95
C GLY A 393 14.45 3.80 -24.26
N HIS A 394 13.41 3.30 -23.56
CA HIS A 394 12.63 2.16 -24.04
C HIS A 394 11.14 2.39 -23.75
N SER A 395 10.35 2.43 -24.83
CA SER A 395 8.93 2.80 -24.74
C SER A 395 8.06 1.64 -24.28
N ALA A 396 6.99 1.93 -23.55
CA ALA A 396 5.87 1.00 -23.38
C ALA A 396 5.22 0.73 -24.74
N GLY A 397 5.74 -0.27 -25.44
CA GLY A 397 5.25 -0.73 -26.73
C GLY A 397 4.44 -2.03 -26.60
N PRO A 398 3.67 -2.38 -27.63
CA PRO A 398 2.96 -3.64 -27.68
C PRO A 398 3.91 -4.84 -27.57
N GLY A 399 3.41 -5.95 -27.05
CA GLY A 399 4.17 -7.20 -26.99
C GLY A 399 4.95 -7.43 -25.71
N VAL A 400 4.77 -6.60 -24.68
CA VAL A 400 5.35 -6.82 -23.33
C VAL A 400 4.27 -7.27 -22.35
N PHE A 401 3.09 -6.66 -22.42
CA PHE A 401 1.95 -6.94 -21.55
C PHE A 401 0.86 -7.74 -22.28
N ASP A 402 -0.35 -7.82 -21.72
CA ASP A 402 -1.48 -8.60 -22.27
C ASP A 402 -2.16 -8.00 -23.52
N ASP A 403 -1.39 -7.39 -24.42
CA ASP A 403 -1.88 -6.78 -25.67
C ASP A 403 -1.60 -7.59 -26.94
N THR A 404 -0.86 -8.70 -26.82
CA THR A 404 -0.54 -9.63 -27.92
C THR A 404 -0.72 -11.08 -27.46
N PRO A 405 -0.88 -12.05 -28.39
CA PRO A 405 -0.84 -13.47 -28.05
C PRO A 405 0.40 -13.82 -27.21
N VAL A 406 0.27 -14.69 -26.21
CA VAL A 406 1.38 -15.04 -25.30
C VAL A 406 2.63 -15.50 -26.07
N ALA A 407 2.46 -16.19 -27.20
CA ALA A 407 3.55 -16.66 -28.06
C ALA A 407 4.38 -15.54 -28.71
N GLU A 408 3.82 -14.33 -28.80
CA GLU A 408 4.47 -13.16 -29.42
C GLU A 408 5.06 -12.21 -28.37
N ARG A 409 4.88 -12.51 -27.07
CA ARG A 409 5.34 -11.64 -25.99
C ARG A 409 6.83 -11.76 -25.73
N ARG A 410 7.42 -10.62 -25.38
CA ARG A 410 8.82 -10.50 -24.99
C ARG A 410 8.95 -10.56 -23.47
N PRO A 411 10.11 -11.00 -22.94
CA PRO A 411 10.37 -10.93 -21.52
C PRO A 411 10.34 -9.48 -21.01
N VAL A 412 9.76 -9.28 -19.82
CA VAL A 412 9.71 -7.98 -19.16
C VAL A 412 11.11 -7.54 -18.72
N THR A 413 11.37 -6.25 -18.83
CA THR A 413 12.59 -5.59 -18.34
C THR A 413 12.32 -4.78 -17.08
N ALA A 414 13.37 -4.36 -16.36
CA ALA A 414 13.22 -3.48 -15.20
C ALA A 414 12.48 -2.17 -15.55
N SER A 415 12.70 -1.64 -16.76
CA SER A 415 12.01 -0.46 -17.28
C SER A 415 10.50 -0.70 -17.45
N ASP A 416 10.11 -1.88 -17.96
CA ASP A 416 8.70 -2.21 -18.16
C ASP A 416 7.96 -2.32 -16.82
N LEU A 417 8.61 -2.94 -15.82
CA LEU A 417 8.06 -3.07 -14.48
C LEU A 417 7.94 -1.72 -13.77
N GLN A 418 8.95 -0.86 -13.91
CA GLN A 418 8.88 0.52 -13.41
C GLN A 418 7.77 1.30 -14.10
N THR A 419 7.60 1.12 -15.41
CA THR A 419 6.48 1.72 -16.16
C THR A 419 5.15 1.22 -15.63
N LEU A 420 5.00 -0.10 -15.38
CA LEU A 420 3.79 -0.66 -14.79
C LEU A 420 3.51 -0.06 -13.41
N ARG A 421 4.55 0.16 -12.60
CA ARG A 421 4.45 0.82 -11.28
C ARG A 421 3.98 2.27 -11.39
N ILE A 422 4.52 3.02 -12.34
CA ILE A 422 4.14 4.43 -12.56
C ILE A 422 2.72 4.51 -13.15
N LEU A 423 2.37 3.60 -14.07
CA LEU A 423 1.20 3.71 -14.94
C LEU A 423 -0.05 2.94 -14.47
N SER A 424 0.10 1.85 -13.71
CA SER A 424 -1.02 1.03 -13.21
C SER A 424 -1.51 1.55 -11.87
N ARG A 425 -2.83 1.50 -11.63
CA ARG A 425 -3.41 1.79 -10.30
C ARG A 425 -3.21 0.64 -9.32
N ASP A 426 -3.22 -0.58 -9.83
CA ASP A 426 -3.09 -1.81 -9.04
C ASP A 426 -1.73 -2.46 -9.29
N ALA A 427 -0.68 -1.63 -9.41
CA ALA A 427 0.68 -2.08 -9.69
C ALA A 427 1.21 -3.09 -8.68
N ASP A 428 0.77 -3.00 -7.42
CA ASP A 428 1.21 -3.89 -6.35
C ASP A 428 0.38 -5.18 -6.27
N GLY A 429 -0.51 -5.42 -7.24
CA GLY A 429 -1.28 -6.64 -7.36
C GLY A 429 -0.44 -7.89 -7.70
N LEU A 430 -1.14 -9.01 -7.85
CA LEU A 430 -0.54 -10.28 -8.26
C LEU A 430 -0.56 -10.44 -9.78
N TYR A 431 0.52 -11.01 -10.30
CA TYR A 431 0.74 -11.23 -11.71
C TYR A 431 1.05 -12.69 -11.99
N LEU A 432 0.34 -13.27 -12.97
CA LEU A 432 0.71 -14.53 -13.58
C LEU A 432 1.82 -14.27 -14.60
N VAL A 433 2.96 -14.91 -14.42
CA VAL A 433 4.13 -14.81 -15.29
C VAL A 433 4.63 -16.20 -15.70
N LEU A 434 5.27 -16.29 -16.86
CA LEU A 434 6.02 -17.46 -17.27
C LEU A 434 7.51 -17.19 -17.04
N SER A 435 8.08 -17.86 -16.05
CA SER A 435 9.52 -17.95 -15.84
C SER A 435 10.12 -18.89 -16.89
N LEU A 436 11.17 -18.44 -17.58
CA LEU A 436 11.89 -19.31 -18.52
C LEU A 436 12.60 -20.49 -17.82
N GLY A 437 12.84 -20.39 -16.51
CA GLY A 437 13.49 -21.45 -15.72
C GLY A 437 12.51 -22.40 -15.04
N ASN A 438 11.40 -21.87 -14.49
CA ASN A 438 10.51 -22.62 -13.60
C ASN A 438 9.08 -22.81 -14.16
N GLY A 439 8.77 -22.28 -15.33
CA GLY A 439 7.42 -22.32 -15.90
C GLY A 439 6.48 -21.27 -15.27
N PRO A 440 5.16 -21.54 -15.17
CA PRO A 440 4.19 -20.55 -14.69
C PRO A 440 4.34 -20.29 -13.19
N GLU A 441 4.41 -19.02 -12.83
CA GLU A 441 4.51 -18.53 -11.45
C GLU A 441 3.53 -17.37 -11.22
N VAL A 442 3.08 -17.19 -9.97
CA VAL A 442 2.31 -16.02 -9.52
C VAL A 442 3.21 -15.21 -8.60
N LEU A 443 3.51 -13.98 -9.00
CA LEU A 443 4.43 -13.09 -8.29
C LEU A 443 3.80 -11.71 -8.09
N SER A 444 4.12 -11.05 -6.98
CA SER A 444 3.88 -9.60 -6.84
C SER A 444 4.89 -8.81 -7.68
N LEU A 445 4.56 -7.57 -8.02
CA LEU A 445 5.44 -6.71 -8.82
C LEU A 445 6.82 -6.55 -8.18
N SER A 446 6.89 -6.32 -6.87
CA SER A 446 8.17 -6.14 -6.16
C SER A 446 9.06 -7.38 -6.20
N VAL A 447 8.47 -8.58 -6.13
CA VAL A 447 9.23 -9.84 -6.27
C VAL A 447 9.72 -9.99 -7.70
N LEU A 448 8.87 -9.66 -8.68
CA LEU A 448 9.22 -9.69 -10.09
C LEU A 448 10.36 -8.70 -10.40
N GLU A 449 10.31 -7.47 -9.88
CA GLU A 449 11.36 -6.46 -10.01
C GLU A 449 12.70 -6.95 -9.44
N LYS A 450 12.69 -7.47 -8.21
CA LYS A 450 13.89 -8.02 -7.55
C LYS A 450 14.49 -9.17 -8.36
N ARG A 451 13.66 -10.08 -8.87
CA ARG A 451 14.12 -11.24 -9.64
C ARG A 451 14.59 -10.87 -11.05
N VAL A 452 13.99 -9.89 -11.70
CA VAL A 452 14.47 -9.35 -12.99
C VAL A 452 15.79 -8.61 -12.80
N ALA A 453 15.93 -7.81 -11.74
CA ALA A 453 17.19 -7.17 -11.39
C ALA A 453 18.31 -8.19 -11.09
N ALA A 454 17.96 -9.35 -10.54
CA ALA A 454 18.88 -10.48 -10.35
C ALA A 454 19.17 -11.29 -11.64
N GLY A 455 18.65 -10.88 -12.81
CA GLY A 455 18.89 -11.51 -14.11
C GLY A 455 17.85 -12.56 -14.53
N GLY A 456 16.77 -12.72 -13.78
CA GLY A 456 15.66 -13.60 -14.15
C GLY A 456 14.90 -13.10 -15.38
N ARG A 457 14.39 -14.02 -16.21
CA ARG A 457 13.64 -13.71 -17.42
C ARG A 457 12.21 -14.22 -17.30
N TYR A 458 11.25 -13.30 -17.39
CA TYR A 458 9.83 -13.57 -17.17
C TYR A 458 9.01 -12.98 -18.31
N VAL A 459 8.01 -13.73 -18.78
CA VAL A 459 7.00 -13.24 -19.74
C VAL A 459 5.72 -12.95 -18.97
N PHE A 460 5.16 -11.76 -19.13
CA PHE A 460 3.90 -11.38 -18.49
C PHE A 460 2.73 -12.10 -19.14
N VAL A 461 1.89 -12.78 -18.36
CA VAL A 461 0.70 -13.47 -18.87
C VAL A 461 -0.56 -12.68 -18.57
N ALA A 462 -0.80 -12.34 -17.29
CA ALA A 462 -2.02 -11.66 -16.87
C ALA A 462 -1.84 -11.01 -15.49
N ALA A 463 -2.47 -9.85 -15.26
CA ALA A 463 -2.75 -9.34 -13.93
C ALA A 463 -4.00 -9.99 -13.34
N ALA A 464 -4.21 -9.83 -12.02
CA ALA A 464 -5.45 -10.28 -11.37
C ALA A 464 -6.70 -9.75 -12.10
N GLY A 465 -6.73 -8.47 -12.48
CA GLY A 465 -7.85 -7.85 -13.19
C GLY A 465 -8.16 -8.44 -14.58
N ASP A 466 -7.23 -9.17 -15.19
CA ASP A 466 -7.39 -9.76 -16.52
C ASP A 466 -8.10 -11.12 -16.49
N LEU A 467 -8.31 -11.69 -15.29
CA LEU A 467 -8.97 -12.98 -15.16
C LEU A 467 -10.45 -12.90 -15.61
N PRO A 468 -10.91 -13.86 -16.43
CA PRO A 468 -12.26 -13.83 -16.98
C PRO A 468 -13.32 -13.98 -15.89
N ASP A 469 -14.46 -13.31 -16.10
CA ASP A 469 -15.60 -13.32 -15.17
C ASP A 469 -16.10 -14.73 -14.88
N THR A 470 -15.95 -15.67 -15.83
CA THR A 470 -16.34 -17.07 -15.65
C THR A 470 -15.64 -17.76 -14.47
N LEU A 471 -14.45 -17.29 -14.06
CA LEU A 471 -13.75 -17.82 -12.89
C LEU A 471 -14.37 -17.36 -11.56
N ILE A 472 -15.14 -16.27 -11.56
CA ILE A 472 -15.71 -15.66 -10.36
C ILE A 472 -17.25 -15.53 -10.39
N ALA A 473 -17.88 -15.78 -11.54
CA ALA A 473 -19.32 -15.62 -11.78
C ALA A 473 -20.21 -16.33 -10.73
N PRO A 474 -19.95 -17.60 -10.34
CA PRO A 474 -20.76 -18.25 -9.31
C PRO A 474 -20.76 -17.52 -7.96
N ARG A 475 -19.71 -16.74 -7.67
CA ARG A 475 -19.56 -15.96 -6.42
C ARG A 475 -20.02 -14.53 -6.57
N GLN A 476 -19.97 -13.96 -7.77
CA GLN A 476 -20.58 -12.66 -8.08
C GLN A 476 -22.11 -12.70 -7.90
N GLU A 477 -22.75 -13.80 -8.28
CA GLU A 477 -24.19 -14.00 -8.03
C GLU A 477 -24.51 -14.02 -6.53
N GLU A 478 -23.65 -14.66 -5.72
CA GLU A 478 -23.78 -14.68 -4.25
C GLU A 478 -23.55 -13.29 -3.61
N LEU A 479 -22.60 -12.49 -4.12
CA LEU A 479 -22.38 -11.09 -3.70
C LEU A 479 -23.64 -10.24 -3.94
N THR A 480 -24.19 -10.32 -5.15
CA THR A 480 -25.35 -9.51 -5.56
C THR A 480 -26.62 -9.92 -4.80
N ALA A 481 -26.82 -11.22 -4.57
CA ALA A 481 -27.95 -11.72 -3.78
C ALA A 481 -27.82 -11.33 -2.29
N ALA A 482 -26.60 -11.35 -1.75
CA ALA A 482 -26.33 -11.05 -0.35
C ALA A 482 -26.58 -9.60 0.05
N ASP A 483 -26.43 -8.63 -0.87
CA ASP A 483 -26.75 -7.22 -0.61
C ASP A 483 -28.24 -6.97 -0.33
N THR A 484 -29.10 -7.97 -0.58
CA THR A 484 -30.56 -7.88 -0.39
C THR A 484 -31.10 -8.62 0.84
N ALA A 485 -30.27 -9.39 1.56
CA ALA A 485 -30.68 -10.25 2.67
C ALA A 485 -29.97 -9.93 4.00
N ASP A 486 -30.65 -10.17 5.13
CA ASP A 486 -30.10 -9.95 6.47
C ASP A 486 -28.83 -10.80 6.68
N ALA A 487 -27.72 -10.15 7.04
CA ALA A 487 -26.41 -10.76 6.98
C ALA A 487 -26.21 -11.76 8.13
N GLY A 488 -26.34 -13.05 7.83
CA GLY A 488 -25.92 -14.12 8.73
C GLY A 488 -24.44 -13.99 9.18
N PRO A 489 -24.01 -14.76 10.19
CA PRO A 489 -22.67 -14.63 10.76
C PRO A 489 -21.55 -14.78 9.72
N VAL A 490 -20.50 -13.96 9.86
CA VAL A 490 -19.32 -13.94 8.97
C VAL A 490 -18.62 -15.31 8.92
N TRP A 491 -18.65 -16.04 10.02
CA TRP A 491 -18.07 -17.37 10.15
C TRP A 491 -19.20 -18.40 10.22
N ALA A 492 -19.12 -19.42 9.36
CA ALA A 492 -20.06 -20.52 9.40
C ALA A 492 -19.96 -21.26 10.76
N PRO A 493 -21.08 -21.68 11.36
CA PRO A 493 -21.05 -22.45 12.60
C PRO A 493 -20.29 -23.76 12.40
N ARG A 494 -19.49 -24.11 13.41
CA ARG A 494 -18.64 -25.29 13.34
C ARG A 494 -19.46 -26.56 13.51
N VAL A 495 -19.32 -27.48 12.57
CA VAL A 495 -19.89 -28.82 12.64
C VAL A 495 -18.87 -29.75 13.30
N HIS A 496 -19.22 -30.28 14.47
CA HIS A 496 -18.33 -31.13 15.26
C HIS A 496 -18.45 -32.62 14.94
N GLY A 497 -19.60 -33.07 14.42
CA GLY A 497 -19.87 -34.48 14.14
C GLY A 497 -19.33 -34.93 12.77
N PRO A 498 -18.40 -35.90 12.69
CA PRO A 498 -17.86 -36.39 11.42
C PRO A 498 -18.87 -36.97 10.45
N SER A 499 -19.98 -37.53 10.97
CA SER A 499 -21.06 -38.09 10.15
C SER A 499 -21.91 -37.03 9.42
N HIS A 500 -21.77 -35.74 9.77
CA HIS A 500 -22.51 -34.66 9.12
C HIS A 500 -21.87 -34.28 7.76
N PRO A 501 -22.65 -34.05 6.69
CA PRO A 501 -22.13 -33.76 5.34
C PRO A 501 -21.39 -32.42 5.21
N ASP A 502 -21.51 -31.52 6.17
CA ASP A 502 -20.70 -30.29 6.26
C ASP A 502 -19.45 -30.42 7.16
N PHE A 503 -19.18 -31.59 7.74
CA PHE A 503 -17.96 -31.76 8.53
C PHE A 503 -16.72 -31.46 7.70
N GLY A 504 -15.80 -30.65 8.26
CA GLY A 504 -14.59 -30.19 7.60
C GLY A 504 -14.78 -29.08 6.55
N ARG A 505 -16.01 -28.69 6.22
CA ARG A 505 -16.29 -27.66 5.18
C ARG A 505 -15.55 -26.33 5.43
N HIS A 506 -15.44 -25.93 6.69
CA HIS A 506 -14.77 -24.68 7.09
C HIS A 506 -13.28 -24.62 6.73
N LEU A 507 -12.64 -25.77 6.50
CA LEU A 507 -11.24 -25.89 6.09
C LEU A 507 -11.07 -25.78 4.57
N GLY A 508 -12.16 -25.89 3.79
CA GLY A 508 -12.11 -25.99 2.34
C GLY A 508 -11.85 -24.65 1.63
N THR A 509 -11.34 -24.74 0.40
CA THR A 509 -11.16 -23.59 -0.51
C THR A 509 -12.48 -22.89 -0.81
N ALA A 510 -13.55 -23.65 -1.06
CA ALA A 510 -14.89 -23.12 -1.32
C ALA A 510 -15.42 -22.26 -0.15
N GLU A 511 -15.09 -22.60 1.10
CA GLU A 511 -15.48 -21.76 2.24
C GLU A 511 -14.61 -20.51 2.34
N GLY A 512 -13.33 -20.58 1.93
CA GLY A 512 -12.48 -19.41 1.80
C GLY A 512 -13.01 -18.39 0.81
N GLU A 513 -13.48 -18.84 -0.36
CA GLU A 513 -14.21 -18.00 -1.34
C GLU A 513 -15.42 -17.31 -0.72
N ARG A 514 -16.28 -18.07 -0.04
CA ARG A 514 -17.49 -17.51 0.59
C ARG A 514 -17.13 -16.51 1.68
N LEU A 515 -16.06 -16.77 2.43
CA LEU A 515 -15.57 -15.84 3.44
C LEU A 515 -15.10 -14.53 2.81
N VAL A 516 -14.35 -14.58 1.70
CA VAL A 516 -13.97 -13.38 0.93
C VAL A 516 -15.21 -12.60 0.49
N VAL A 517 -16.20 -13.28 -0.08
CA VAL A 517 -17.49 -12.66 -0.45
C VAL A 517 -18.15 -11.98 0.75
N ARG A 518 -18.25 -12.68 1.90
CA ARG A 518 -18.87 -12.12 3.11
C ARG A 518 -18.11 -10.94 3.68
N LEU A 519 -16.78 -10.98 3.69
CA LEU A 519 -15.92 -9.91 4.20
C LEU A 519 -15.87 -8.69 3.26
N ALA A 520 -16.04 -8.91 1.95
CA ALA A 520 -16.03 -7.85 0.95
C ALA A 520 -17.42 -7.22 0.71
N ARG A 521 -18.46 -7.64 1.45
CA ARG A 521 -19.80 -7.04 1.35
C ARG A 521 -19.77 -5.53 1.59
N GLY A 522 -20.45 -4.77 0.72
CA GLY A 522 -20.47 -3.31 0.76
C GLY A 522 -19.14 -2.63 0.38
N GLN A 523 -18.10 -3.39 0.02
CA GLN A 523 -16.84 -2.83 -0.49
C GLN A 523 -16.90 -2.73 -2.02
N ARG A 524 -16.34 -1.65 -2.57
CA ARG A 524 -16.32 -1.43 -4.02
C ARG A 524 -15.45 -2.44 -4.80
N ASP A 525 -14.55 -3.15 -4.10
CA ASP A 525 -13.48 -3.95 -4.72
C ASP A 525 -13.60 -5.47 -4.47
N ALA A 526 -14.78 -5.96 -4.12
CA ALA A 526 -15.02 -7.40 -3.85
C ALA A 526 -14.62 -8.31 -5.03
N GLU A 527 -14.83 -7.84 -6.25
CA GLU A 527 -14.48 -8.54 -7.48
C GLU A 527 -12.96 -8.66 -7.66
N ALA A 528 -12.22 -7.57 -7.38
CA ALA A 528 -10.77 -7.55 -7.43
C ALA A 528 -10.16 -8.51 -6.40
N ALA A 529 -10.75 -8.57 -5.20
CA ALA A 529 -10.38 -9.53 -4.17
C ALA A 529 -10.55 -10.99 -4.61
N LEU A 530 -11.66 -11.33 -5.27
CA LEU A 530 -11.90 -12.70 -5.76
C LEU A 530 -10.92 -13.09 -6.87
N ARG A 531 -10.61 -12.17 -7.80
CA ARG A 531 -9.59 -12.43 -8.83
C ARG A 531 -8.19 -12.57 -8.23
N CYS A 532 -7.85 -11.74 -7.25
CA CYS A 532 -6.59 -11.85 -6.51
C CYS A 532 -6.49 -13.21 -5.78
N LEU A 533 -7.56 -13.64 -5.11
CA LEU A 533 -7.66 -14.96 -4.49
C LEU A 533 -7.45 -16.10 -5.50
N ALA A 534 -8.06 -16.00 -6.68
CA ALA A 534 -7.93 -17.01 -7.73
C ALA A 534 -6.47 -17.17 -8.19
N LEU A 535 -5.75 -16.07 -8.40
CA LEU A 535 -4.31 -16.12 -8.70
C LEU A 535 -3.49 -16.67 -7.53
N ALA A 536 -3.68 -16.12 -6.33
CA ALA A 536 -2.89 -16.46 -5.16
C ALA A 536 -2.93 -17.96 -4.83
N ARG A 537 -4.07 -18.62 -5.07
CA ARG A 537 -4.23 -20.08 -4.88
C ARG A 537 -3.35 -20.94 -5.77
N GLY A 538 -2.94 -20.44 -6.93
CA GLY A 538 -2.02 -21.14 -7.83
C GLY A 538 -0.57 -21.14 -7.33
N THR A 539 -0.25 -20.35 -6.31
CA THR A 539 1.11 -20.19 -5.81
C THR A 539 1.56 -21.41 -5.05
N ALA A 540 2.74 -21.95 -5.37
CA ALA A 540 3.29 -23.12 -4.67
C ALA A 540 3.54 -22.82 -3.18
N ASP A 541 4.17 -21.70 -2.86
CA ASP A 541 4.45 -21.26 -1.48
C ASP A 541 3.90 -19.84 -1.28
N LEU A 542 2.94 -19.71 -0.36
CA LEU A 542 2.24 -18.45 -0.11
C LEU A 542 3.16 -17.37 0.50
N ARG A 543 4.31 -17.75 1.09
CA ARG A 543 5.30 -16.79 1.61
C ARG A 543 5.97 -15.97 0.52
N ASN A 544 5.84 -16.38 -0.75
CA ASN A 544 6.36 -15.64 -1.89
C ASN A 544 5.42 -14.50 -2.36
N LEU A 545 4.21 -14.43 -1.81
CA LEU A 545 3.22 -13.41 -2.18
C LEU A 545 3.47 -12.07 -1.47
N ASP A 546 4.22 -12.08 -0.37
CA ASP A 546 4.47 -10.91 0.45
C ASP A 546 5.93 -10.91 0.95
N ASP A 547 6.64 -9.79 0.76
CA ASP A 547 8.04 -9.62 1.17
C ASP A 547 8.20 -9.04 2.58
N GLY A 548 7.09 -8.88 3.31
CA GLY A 548 7.03 -8.35 4.67
C GLY A 548 6.93 -6.82 4.68
N HIS A 549 6.80 -6.25 5.89
CA HIS A 549 6.79 -4.80 6.07
C HIS A 549 7.98 -4.14 5.35
N ASP A 550 7.68 -3.35 4.32
CA ASP A 550 8.55 -2.23 4.01
C ASP A 550 8.59 -1.34 5.25
N THR A 551 9.79 -0.92 5.63
CA THR A 551 10.05 0.13 6.62
C THR A 551 9.39 1.47 6.26
N ASP A 552 8.78 1.56 5.09
CA ASP A 552 8.29 2.78 4.45
C ASP A 552 6.76 2.90 4.52
N GLY A 553 6.09 2.21 5.46
CA GLY A 553 4.66 2.45 5.73
C GLY A 553 3.68 2.06 4.62
N ARG A 554 4.11 1.31 3.59
CA ARG A 554 3.23 0.85 2.50
C ARG A 554 2.06 0.02 3.04
N ARG A 555 0.84 0.34 2.58
CA ARG A 555 -0.38 -0.44 2.79
C ARG A 555 -0.16 -1.91 2.39
N ASP A 556 -0.84 -2.82 3.09
CA ASP A 556 -0.79 -4.27 2.83
C ASP A 556 -0.99 -4.58 1.33
N ARG A 557 0.04 -5.15 0.70
CA ARG A 557 0.11 -5.39 -0.76
C ARG A 557 -0.91 -6.41 -1.25
N MET A 558 -1.41 -7.26 -0.36
CA MET A 558 -2.54 -8.16 -0.60
C MET A 558 -3.62 -7.93 0.47
N PRO A 559 -4.90 -7.75 0.08
CA PRO A 559 -5.97 -7.48 1.06
C PRO A 559 -6.09 -8.61 2.09
N PHE A 560 -6.28 -8.27 3.38
CA PHE A 560 -6.39 -9.27 4.46
C PHE A 560 -7.48 -10.33 4.23
N LEU A 561 -8.60 -9.93 3.62
CA LEU A 561 -9.67 -10.85 3.24
C LEU A 561 -9.18 -11.94 2.27
N VAL A 562 -8.16 -11.69 1.44
CA VAL A 562 -7.56 -12.70 0.56
C VAL A 562 -6.74 -13.70 1.38
N TRP A 563 -6.00 -13.25 2.40
CA TRP A 563 -5.32 -14.14 3.35
C TRP A 563 -6.31 -15.05 4.08
N ASP A 564 -7.43 -14.50 4.57
CA ASP A 564 -8.52 -15.27 5.17
C ASP A 564 -9.15 -16.28 4.18
N GLY A 565 -9.14 -15.94 2.89
CA GLY A 565 -9.58 -16.80 1.79
C GLY A 565 -8.59 -17.90 1.39
N LEU A 566 -7.30 -17.77 1.73
CA LEU A 566 -6.23 -18.74 1.44
C LEU A 566 -5.95 -19.68 2.62
N LEU A 567 -6.06 -19.16 3.84
CA LEU A 567 -5.73 -19.85 5.08
C LEU A 567 -7.01 -20.17 5.86
N ALA A 568 -7.05 -21.35 6.48
CA ALA A 568 -8.06 -21.68 7.45
C ALA A 568 -7.64 -21.15 8.82
N ALA A 569 -8.50 -20.33 9.44
CA ALA A 569 -8.32 -19.83 10.81
C ALA A 569 -8.42 -20.96 11.86
N ASP A 570 -9.09 -22.06 11.53
CA ASP A 570 -9.28 -23.22 12.39
C ASP A 570 -8.17 -24.25 12.24
N ARG A 571 -7.86 -24.93 13.34
CA ARG A 571 -6.86 -26.01 13.38
C ARG A 571 -7.38 -27.27 12.71
N LEU A 572 -6.55 -27.84 11.83
CA LEU A 572 -6.72 -29.19 11.31
C LEU A 572 -6.59 -30.22 12.45
N SER A 573 -7.65 -30.99 12.71
CA SER A 573 -7.59 -32.09 13.69
C SER A 573 -6.85 -33.27 13.08
N LEU A 574 -5.68 -33.62 13.63
CA LEU A 574 -4.88 -34.74 13.15
C LEU A 574 -5.10 -36.03 13.92
N ARG A 575 -6.14 -36.09 14.76
CA ARG A 575 -6.40 -37.22 15.66
C ARG A 575 -6.45 -38.57 14.94
N PRO A 576 -7.14 -38.75 13.80
CA PRO A 576 -7.19 -40.07 13.13
C PRO A 576 -5.82 -40.61 12.69
N PHE A 577 -4.88 -39.72 12.38
CA PHE A 577 -3.58 -40.03 11.79
C PHE A 577 -2.48 -40.23 12.83
N ARG A 578 -2.73 -39.90 14.10
CA ARG A 578 -1.78 -40.17 15.18
C ARG A 578 -1.63 -41.69 15.39
N PRO A 579 -0.46 -42.17 15.84
CA PRO A 579 -0.27 -43.58 16.19
C PRO A 579 -1.34 -44.07 17.17
N ALA A 580 -1.73 -45.33 17.03
CA ALA A 580 -2.52 -46.02 18.04
C ALA A 580 -1.63 -46.33 19.25
N GLY A 581 -2.15 -46.17 20.48
CA GLY A 581 -1.48 -46.62 21.70
C GLY A 581 -2.43 -47.46 22.57
N ASP A 582 -2.25 -47.42 23.89
CA ASP A 582 -2.97 -48.24 24.87
C ASP A 582 -4.21 -47.54 25.49
N ASN A 583 -4.39 -46.21 25.32
CA ASN A 583 -5.53 -45.46 25.87
C ASN A 583 -6.57 -45.03 24.81
N PRO A 584 -7.72 -45.74 24.71
CA PRO A 584 -8.67 -45.63 23.61
C PRO A 584 -9.42 -44.29 23.52
N ARG A 585 -9.41 -43.47 24.58
CA ARG A 585 -10.10 -42.16 24.62
C ARG A 585 -9.21 -40.98 24.21
N GLN A 586 -7.89 -41.16 24.10
CA GLN A 586 -6.94 -40.06 23.81
C GLN A 586 -6.07 -40.26 22.57
N GLU A 587 -6.09 -41.44 21.95
CA GLU A 587 -5.16 -41.79 20.86
C GLU A 587 -5.77 -41.72 19.45
N GLY A 588 -4.92 -41.87 18.45
CA GLY A 588 -5.29 -41.90 17.04
C GLY A 588 -5.56 -43.32 16.51
N SER A 589 -5.94 -43.42 15.24
CA SER A 589 -6.18 -44.70 14.57
C SER A 589 -4.99 -45.17 13.73
N GLY A 590 -3.96 -44.34 13.55
CA GLY A 590 -2.86 -44.61 12.62
C GLY A 590 -3.33 -44.73 11.16
N LEU A 591 -4.38 -44.01 10.77
CA LEU A 591 -4.82 -43.99 9.37
C LEU A 591 -3.77 -43.28 8.49
N PRO A 592 -3.62 -43.68 7.21
CA PRO A 592 -2.69 -43.03 6.30
C PRO A 592 -3.03 -41.55 6.10
N LEU A 593 -2.04 -40.71 5.78
CA LEU A 593 -2.28 -39.28 5.55
C LEU A 593 -2.83 -39.01 4.14
N GLY A 594 -2.51 -39.83 3.14
CA GLY A 594 -2.99 -39.66 1.78
C GLY A 594 -2.71 -38.25 1.25
N VAL A 595 -3.69 -37.69 0.54
CA VAL A 595 -3.66 -36.31 0.03
C VAL A 595 -3.51 -35.21 1.08
N LEU A 596 -3.65 -35.53 2.38
CA LEU A 596 -3.38 -34.56 3.45
C LEU A 596 -1.90 -34.46 3.80
N ALA A 597 -1.07 -35.45 3.46
CA ALA A 597 0.35 -35.49 3.84
C ALA A 597 1.09 -34.22 3.44
N ARG A 598 0.87 -33.76 2.20
CA ARG A 598 1.52 -32.59 1.59
C ARG A 598 0.78 -31.27 1.80
N VAL A 599 -0.28 -31.25 2.62
CA VAL A 599 -0.97 -30.00 2.95
C VAL A 599 -0.01 -29.09 3.70
N GLN A 600 0.10 -27.85 3.21
CA GLN A 600 0.99 -26.84 3.75
C GLN A 600 0.42 -26.19 5.00
N LEU A 601 1.29 -26.03 6.00
CA LEU A 601 1.06 -25.38 7.27
C LEU A 601 2.08 -24.26 7.43
N TYR A 602 1.61 -23.09 7.82
CA TYR A 602 2.46 -21.91 8.01
C TYR A 602 2.50 -21.53 9.48
N THR A 603 3.71 -21.33 10.01
CA THR A 603 3.94 -21.09 11.44
C THR A 603 5.14 -20.19 11.67
N THR A 604 5.18 -19.47 12.79
CA THR A 604 6.35 -18.67 13.16
C THR A 604 7.53 -19.52 13.63
N ASP A 605 7.30 -20.74 14.13
CA ASP A 605 8.34 -21.63 14.64
C ASP A 605 7.89 -23.10 14.63
N GLY A 606 8.01 -23.74 13.48
CA GLY A 606 7.68 -25.14 13.24
C GLY A 606 8.70 -26.13 13.79
N TRP A 607 9.96 -25.71 13.88
CA TRP A 607 11.08 -26.53 14.33
C TRP A 607 11.49 -26.28 15.79
N GLY A 608 10.82 -25.39 16.52
CA GLY A 608 11.12 -25.10 17.94
C GLY A 608 12.49 -24.45 18.14
N ARG A 609 12.89 -23.60 17.20
CA ARG A 609 14.22 -22.94 17.19
C ARG A 609 14.27 -21.70 18.08
N PHE A 610 13.13 -21.09 18.37
CA PHE A 610 13.03 -19.90 19.19
C PHE A 610 12.52 -20.27 20.59
N GLU A 611 12.89 -19.50 21.61
CA GLU A 611 12.50 -19.78 23.02
C GLU A 611 10.98 -19.63 23.29
N GLY A 612 10.18 -19.34 22.27
CA GLY A 612 8.73 -19.05 22.34
C GLY A 612 7.83 -20.18 21.83
N LYS A 613 6.52 -19.97 21.93
CA LYS A 613 5.53 -20.88 21.32
C LYS A 613 5.39 -20.54 19.84
N ALA A 614 5.10 -21.54 19.03
CA ALA A 614 4.71 -21.36 17.65
C ALA A 614 3.37 -20.60 17.56
N HIS A 615 3.26 -19.67 16.61
CA HIS A 615 2.06 -18.88 16.34
C HIS A 615 1.61 -19.03 14.88
N ALA A 616 0.30 -18.93 14.68
CA ALA A 616 -0.30 -18.82 13.35
C ALA A 616 -0.27 -17.35 12.91
N PRO A 617 -0.20 -17.05 11.60
CA PRO A 617 -0.43 -15.70 11.07
C PRO A 617 -1.71 -15.09 11.65
N GLY A 618 -1.67 -13.80 12.01
CA GLY A 618 -2.81 -13.11 12.61
C GLY A 618 -3.08 -13.43 14.09
N CYS A 619 -2.20 -14.17 14.77
CA CYS A 619 -2.31 -14.38 16.20
C CYS A 619 -2.02 -13.08 16.97
N GLN A 620 -2.96 -12.65 17.81
CA GLN A 620 -2.80 -11.45 18.66
C GLN A 620 -1.55 -11.48 19.56
N HIS A 621 -1.01 -12.67 19.87
CA HIS A 621 0.20 -12.82 20.68
C HIS A 621 1.52 -12.65 19.89
N GLN A 622 1.46 -12.64 18.56
CA GLN A 622 2.61 -12.42 17.68
C GLN A 622 2.78 -10.93 17.31
N GLY A 623 1.72 -10.13 17.42
CA GLY A 623 1.67 -8.74 16.94
C GLY A 623 0.38 -8.47 16.17
N ARG A 624 0.31 -7.33 15.47
CA ARG A 624 -0.85 -6.95 14.63
C ARG A 624 -0.85 -7.57 13.22
N ASP A 625 0.21 -8.29 12.85
CA ASP A 625 0.38 -8.82 11.49
C ASP A 625 -0.58 -9.97 11.19
N ARG A 626 -1.47 -9.74 10.22
CA ARG A 626 -2.41 -10.75 9.70
C ARG A 626 -1.95 -11.42 8.40
N ALA A 627 -0.82 -10.98 7.83
CA ALA A 627 -0.24 -11.51 6.59
C ALA A 627 0.82 -12.59 6.84
N LEU A 628 1.14 -13.38 5.81
CA LEU A 628 2.29 -14.29 5.81
C LEU A 628 3.52 -13.56 5.28
N ASN A 629 4.62 -13.54 6.03
CA ASN A 629 5.89 -13.01 5.53
C ASN A 629 6.92 -14.13 5.27
N ARG A 630 8.00 -13.78 4.58
CA ARG A 630 9.10 -14.70 4.22
C ARG A 630 9.80 -15.40 5.41
N TYR A 631 9.65 -14.88 6.63
CA TYR A 631 10.27 -15.44 7.83
C TYR A 631 9.41 -16.51 8.50
N PHE A 632 8.17 -16.70 8.08
CA PHE A 632 7.37 -17.84 8.51
C PHE A 632 8.00 -19.15 8.01
N GLU A 633 7.92 -20.17 8.84
CA GLU A 633 8.28 -21.53 8.48
C GLU A 633 7.11 -22.20 7.76
N LEU A 634 7.44 -22.98 6.73
CA LEU A 634 6.52 -23.81 5.98
C LEU A 634 6.80 -25.26 6.35
N LEU A 635 5.76 -25.94 6.83
CA LEU A 635 5.74 -27.37 7.12
C LEU A 635 4.65 -28.04 6.30
N THR A 636 4.77 -29.33 6.07
CA THR A 636 3.68 -30.20 5.67
C THR A 636 3.01 -30.83 6.90
N VAL A 637 1.78 -31.35 6.74
CA VAL A 637 1.11 -32.11 7.81
C VAL A 637 1.94 -33.31 8.28
N GLU A 638 2.58 -34.00 7.33
CA GLU A 638 3.46 -35.12 7.61
C GLU A 638 4.68 -34.72 8.46
N GLU A 639 5.37 -33.65 8.09
CA GLU A 639 6.51 -33.10 8.84
C GLU A 639 6.07 -32.65 10.25
N MET A 640 4.92 -31.97 10.36
CA MET A 640 4.41 -31.52 11.65
C MET A 640 4.07 -32.70 12.57
N LEU A 641 3.53 -33.80 12.06
CA LEU A 641 3.28 -35.00 12.88
C LEU A 641 4.55 -35.69 13.35
N ARG A 642 5.65 -35.56 12.60
CA ARG A 642 6.97 -36.08 12.97
C ARG A 642 7.77 -35.14 13.87
N SER A 643 7.38 -33.86 13.97
CA SER A 643 8.11 -32.86 14.75
C SER A 643 7.81 -33.01 16.25
N HIS A 644 8.80 -33.52 17.00
CA HIS A 644 8.74 -33.58 18.47
C HIS A 644 9.03 -32.24 19.15
N GLN A 645 9.54 -31.25 18.41
CA GLN A 645 9.96 -29.94 18.92
C GLN A 645 8.90 -28.85 18.71
N PHE A 646 7.80 -29.17 18.02
CA PHE A 646 6.72 -28.21 17.77
C PHE A 646 5.92 -27.91 19.04
N ILE A 647 5.99 -26.66 19.54
CA ILE A 647 5.26 -26.20 20.73
C ILE A 647 4.18 -25.19 20.33
N PRO A 648 2.92 -25.60 20.12
CA PRO A 648 1.87 -24.71 19.64
C PRO A 648 1.37 -23.73 20.70
N CYS A 649 1.06 -22.50 20.28
CA CYS A 649 0.27 -21.57 21.11
C CYS A 649 -1.12 -22.18 21.42
N SER A 650 -1.54 -22.13 22.68
CA SER A 650 -2.83 -22.68 23.11
C SER A 650 -4.04 -21.92 22.54
N LYS A 651 -3.89 -20.67 22.10
CA LYS A 651 -4.96 -19.87 21.49
C LYS A 651 -5.08 -20.12 19.98
N CYS A 652 -4.05 -19.82 19.20
CA CYS A 652 -4.13 -19.99 17.73
C CYS A 652 -3.77 -21.40 17.23
N GLY A 653 -3.08 -22.23 18.03
CA GLY A 653 -2.64 -23.57 17.64
C GLY A 653 -1.27 -23.63 17.02
N GLY A 654 -0.65 -22.48 16.85
CA GLY A 654 0.70 -22.35 16.36
C GLY A 654 0.88 -22.49 14.86
N TYR A 655 -0.16 -22.72 14.08
CA TYR A 655 -0.06 -22.74 12.62
C TYR A 655 -1.38 -22.35 11.94
N ALA A 656 -1.29 -21.84 10.71
CA ALA A 656 -2.42 -21.72 9.80
C ALA A 656 -2.33 -22.79 8.72
N THR A 657 -3.46 -23.39 8.39
CA THR A 657 -3.55 -24.45 7.36
C THR A 657 -3.88 -23.83 6.02
N ARG A 658 -3.15 -24.16 4.95
CA ARG A 658 -3.60 -23.85 3.58
C ARG A 658 -4.93 -24.55 3.34
N ARG A 659 -5.94 -23.81 2.88
CA ARG A 659 -7.28 -24.36 2.71
C ARG A 659 -7.28 -25.59 1.80
N LEU A 660 -8.07 -26.57 2.21
CA LEU A 660 -8.12 -27.91 1.63
C LEU A 660 -8.92 -27.92 0.32
N SER A 661 -8.48 -28.69 -0.66
CA SER A 661 -9.27 -29.00 -1.85
C SER A 661 -10.53 -29.82 -1.52
N ALA A 662 -11.46 -29.94 -2.46
CA ALA A 662 -12.66 -30.76 -2.26
C ALA A 662 -12.32 -32.22 -1.93
N ALA A 663 -11.36 -32.80 -2.65
CA ALA A 663 -10.86 -34.16 -2.40
C ALA A 663 -10.22 -34.29 -1.00
N GLN A 664 -9.42 -33.31 -0.58
CA GLN A 664 -8.81 -33.29 0.76
C GLN A 664 -9.85 -33.16 1.88
N VAL A 665 -10.89 -32.34 1.71
CA VAL A 665 -12.00 -32.24 2.68
C VAL A 665 -12.78 -33.55 2.75
N ALA A 666 -13.04 -34.19 1.61
CA ALA A 666 -13.72 -35.48 1.55
C ALA A 666 -12.92 -36.57 2.28
N TYR A 667 -11.61 -36.67 2.00
CA TYR A 667 -10.74 -37.61 2.70
C TYR A 667 -10.62 -37.30 4.19
N TYR A 668 -10.46 -36.03 4.58
CA TYR A 668 -10.43 -35.60 5.99
C TYR A 668 -11.68 -36.05 6.75
N ARG A 669 -12.86 -35.92 6.12
CA ARG A 669 -14.13 -36.39 6.69
C ARG A 669 -14.16 -37.91 6.80
N ALA A 670 -13.81 -38.62 5.72
CA ALA A 670 -13.79 -40.08 5.70
C ALA A 670 -12.89 -40.65 6.80
N ALA A 671 -11.68 -40.11 6.98
CA ALA A 671 -10.76 -40.52 8.03
C ALA A 671 -11.32 -40.28 9.44
N HIS A 672 -12.05 -39.19 9.66
CA HIS A 672 -12.69 -38.92 10.96
C HIS A 672 -13.91 -39.82 11.21
N GLN A 673 -14.69 -40.12 10.19
CA GLN A 673 -15.79 -41.10 10.28
C GLN A 673 -15.26 -42.49 10.61
N MET A 674 -14.22 -42.94 9.90
CA MET A 674 -13.56 -44.21 10.15
C MET A 674 -12.91 -44.27 11.55
N HIS A 675 -12.30 -43.17 12.02
CA HIS A 675 -11.78 -43.10 13.39
C HIS A 675 -12.88 -43.22 14.46
N ASN A 676 -14.02 -42.56 14.25
CA ASN A 676 -15.17 -42.68 15.13
C ASN A 676 -15.75 -44.09 15.13
N LEU A 677 -15.88 -44.71 13.95
CA LEU A 677 -16.32 -46.10 13.81
C LEU A 677 -15.37 -47.05 14.54
N ALA A 678 -14.06 -46.87 14.39
CA ALA A 678 -13.07 -47.65 15.12
C ALA A 678 -13.23 -47.50 16.65
N GLY A 679 -13.57 -46.30 17.13
CA GLY A 679 -13.88 -46.05 18.53
C GLY A 679 -15.16 -46.75 19.01
N GLN A 680 -16.22 -46.74 18.19
CA GLN A 680 -17.48 -47.43 18.49
C GLN A 680 -17.30 -48.96 18.50
N VAL A 681 -16.55 -49.51 17.55
CA VAL A 681 -16.17 -50.93 17.53
C VAL A 681 -15.44 -51.30 18.81
N ARG A 682 -14.39 -50.56 19.19
CA ARG A 682 -13.66 -50.82 20.45
C ARG A 682 -14.59 -50.74 21.66
N TRP A 683 -15.42 -49.70 21.74
CA TRP A 683 -16.35 -49.55 22.86
C TRP A 683 -17.34 -50.72 22.97
N ALA A 684 -17.87 -51.20 21.84
CA ALA A 684 -18.76 -52.36 21.79
C ALA A 684 -18.04 -53.66 22.20
N LEU A 685 -16.77 -53.82 21.83
CA LEU A 685 -15.95 -54.97 22.26
C LEU A 685 -15.64 -54.94 23.76
N ASP A 686 -15.42 -53.74 24.32
CA ASP A 686 -15.11 -53.55 25.75
C ASP A 686 -16.36 -53.66 26.65
N HIS A 687 -17.57 -53.48 26.10
CA HIS A 687 -18.84 -53.48 26.84
C HIS A 687 -19.88 -54.41 26.19
N PRO A 688 -19.63 -55.73 26.16
CA PRO A 688 -20.49 -56.69 25.47
C PRO A 688 -21.89 -56.82 26.10
N ASP A 689 -22.06 -56.40 27.36
CA ASP A 689 -23.34 -56.48 28.10
C ASP A 689 -24.28 -55.29 27.82
N LEU A 690 -23.80 -54.25 27.12
CA LEU A 690 -24.62 -53.14 26.65
C LEU A 690 -25.10 -53.47 25.23
N GLU A 691 -26.38 -53.21 24.91
CA GLU A 691 -26.91 -53.30 23.54
C GLU A 691 -26.29 -52.22 22.64
N ALA A 692 -25.00 -52.38 22.31
CA ALA A 692 -24.40 -51.68 21.19
C ALA A 692 -25.00 -52.25 19.90
N ASP A 693 -25.53 -51.38 19.03
CA ASP A 693 -26.11 -51.77 17.73
C ASP A 693 -25.01 -52.27 16.76
N THR A 694 -24.56 -53.48 17.03
CA THR A 694 -23.46 -54.14 16.33
C THR A 694 -23.84 -54.47 14.89
N ALA A 695 -25.14 -54.66 14.61
CA ALA A 695 -25.65 -54.87 13.26
C ALA A 695 -25.55 -53.60 12.40
N SER A 696 -25.85 -52.44 12.97
CA SER A 696 -25.65 -51.14 12.31
C SER A 696 -24.17 -50.86 12.05
N LEU A 697 -23.29 -51.10 13.02
CA LEU A 697 -21.83 -50.95 12.85
C LEU A 697 -21.26 -51.87 11.76
N LEU A 698 -21.69 -53.13 11.70
CA LEU A 698 -21.31 -54.07 10.63
C LEU A 698 -21.80 -53.58 9.26
N THR A 699 -23.02 -53.06 9.20
CA THR A 699 -23.60 -52.53 7.96
C THR A 699 -22.80 -51.32 7.47
N GLU A 700 -22.47 -50.39 8.36
CA GLU A 700 -21.69 -49.20 8.04
C GLU A 700 -20.27 -49.57 7.60
N LEU A 701 -19.56 -50.46 8.33
CA LEU A 701 -18.22 -50.92 7.93
C LEU A 701 -18.20 -51.64 6.57
N ARG A 702 -19.23 -52.41 6.24
CA ARG A 702 -19.35 -53.07 4.93
C ARG A 702 -19.51 -52.08 3.79
N GLN A 703 -20.10 -50.91 4.04
CA GLN A 703 -20.14 -49.85 3.02
C GLN A 703 -18.73 -49.35 2.68
N TRP A 704 -17.81 -49.31 3.64
CA TRP A 704 -16.41 -48.90 3.43
C TRP A 704 -15.55 -49.96 2.75
N ASP A 705 -15.88 -51.25 2.91
CA ASP A 705 -15.21 -52.37 2.23
C ASP A 705 -15.65 -52.48 0.76
N CYS A 706 -16.94 -52.22 0.48
CA CYS A 706 -17.51 -52.26 -0.87
C CYS A 706 -17.29 -50.96 -1.67
N THR A 707 -16.88 -49.86 -1.02
CA THR A 707 -16.59 -48.58 -1.68
C THR A 707 -15.08 -48.41 -1.75
N PRO A 708 -14.44 -48.66 -2.91
CA PRO A 708 -13.01 -48.38 -3.02
C PRO A 708 -12.78 -46.89 -2.72
N PRO A 709 -11.70 -46.53 -2.00
CA PRO A 709 -11.34 -45.14 -1.81
C PRO A 709 -11.18 -44.49 -3.18
N ALA A 710 -11.57 -43.23 -3.29
CA ALA A 710 -11.42 -42.52 -4.56
C ALA A 710 -9.94 -42.52 -4.95
N ASP A 711 -9.62 -42.77 -6.23
CA ASP A 711 -8.26 -42.73 -6.78
C ASP A 711 -7.55 -41.40 -6.47
N GLU A 712 -8.32 -40.36 -6.15
CA GLU A 712 -7.85 -39.03 -5.76
C GLU A 712 -7.40 -38.91 -4.29
N TRP A 713 -7.57 -39.92 -3.42
CA TRP A 713 -7.23 -39.84 -1.99
C TRP A 713 -5.82 -40.29 -1.66
N PHE A 714 -5.27 -41.22 -2.44
CA PHE A 714 -3.97 -41.82 -2.21
C PHE A 714 -3.09 -41.62 -3.43
N THR A 715 -1.97 -40.92 -3.23
CA THR A 715 -0.98 -40.71 -4.29
C THR A 715 0.00 -41.88 -4.41
N GLU A 716 0.12 -42.69 -3.36
CA GLU A 716 0.99 -43.86 -3.29
C GLU A 716 0.17 -45.14 -3.12
N GLY A 717 0.48 -46.19 -3.87
CA GLY A 717 -0.32 -47.43 -3.88
C GLY A 717 -0.27 -48.26 -2.60
N ASN A 718 0.63 -47.94 -1.66
CA ASN A 718 0.73 -48.60 -0.35
C ASN A 718 -0.34 -48.10 0.65
N GLU A 719 -0.72 -46.82 0.60
CA GLU A 719 -1.65 -46.19 1.54
C GLU A 719 -3.08 -46.73 1.38
N ASP A 720 -3.52 -47.00 0.15
CA ASP A 720 -4.81 -47.66 -0.12
C ASP A 720 -4.84 -49.05 0.55
N VAL A 721 -3.77 -49.83 0.38
CA VAL A 721 -3.69 -51.15 1.01
C VAL A 721 -3.71 -51.04 2.54
N GLU A 722 -3.09 -50.02 3.13
CA GLU A 722 -3.15 -49.77 4.57
C GLU A 722 -4.57 -49.42 5.04
N TRP A 723 -5.28 -48.58 4.30
CA TRP A 723 -6.69 -48.26 4.55
C TRP A 723 -7.56 -49.52 4.52
N GLN A 724 -7.43 -50.32 3.46
CA GLN A 724 -8.21 -51.57 3.31
C GLN A 724 -7.89 -52.59 4.40
N ARG A 725 -6.61 -52.74 4.77
CA ARG A 725 -6.22 -53.59 5.91
C ARG A 725 -6.85 -53.11 7.22
N PHE A 726 -6.96 -51.81 7.42
CA PHE A 726 -7.59 -51.22 8.60
C PHE A 726 -9.08 -51.54 8.67
N VAL A 727 -9.82 -51.34 7.58
CA VAL A 727 -11.25 -51.66 7.48
C VAL A 727 -11.49 -53.16 7.71
N ALA A 728 -10.75 -54.01 6.99
CA ALA A 728 -10.87 -55.45 7.10
C ALA A 728 -10.53 -55.96 8.52
N ARG A 729 -9.61 -55.29 9.24
CA ARG A 729 -9.32 -55.62 10.64
C ARG A 729 -10.51 -55.32 11.54
N LEU A 730 -11.15 -54.17 11.40
CA LEU A 730 -12.34 -53.81 12.20
C LEU A 730 -13.51 -54.76 11.93
N LEU A 731 -13.75 -55.09 10.65
CA LEU A 731 -14.77 -56.07 10.26
C LEU A 731 -14.52 -57.42 10.93
N ARG A 732 -13.30 -57.97 10.84
CA ARG A 732 -12.96 -59.25 11.49
C ARG A 732 -13.14 -59.20 13.01
N GLN A 733 -12.76 -58.12 13.67
CA GLN A 733 -12.91 -57.97 15.12
C GLN A 733 -14.39 -58.00 15.53
N LEU A 734 -15.24 -57.27 14.81
CA LEU A 734 -16.67 -57.18 15.12
C LEU A 734 -17.42 -58.48 14.79
N GLU A 735 -17.11 -59.12 13.65
CA GLU A 735 -17.70 -60.42 13.27
C GLU A 735 -17.34 -61.53 14.27
N THR A 736 -16.09 -61.54 14.77
CA THR A 736 -15.65 -62.51 15.79
C THR A 736 -16.41 -62.32 17.10
N ALA A 737 -16.66 -61.07 17.52
CA ALA A 737 -17.41 -60.78 18.72
C ALA A 737 -18.89 -61.21 18.62
N VAL A 738 -19.52 -60.97 17.47
CA VAL A 738 -20.91 -61.43 17.20
C VAL A 738 -20.99 -62.96 17.20
N ALA A 739 -20.00 -63.64 16.61
CA ALA A 739 -19.95 -65.10 16.58
C ALA A 739 -19.71 -65.71 17.98
N GLY A 740 -18.84 -65.09 18.80
CA GLY A 740 -18.53 -65.54 20.16
C GLY A 740 -19.65 -65.27 21.17
N GLY A 741 -20.42 -64.20 21.01
CA GLY A 741 -21.61 -63.90 21.82
C GLY A 741 -22.73 -64.92 21.64
N ARG A 742 -22.93 -65.42 20.40
CA ARG A 742 -23.93 -66.46 20.07
C ARG A 742 -23.59 -67.86 20.63
N GLN A 743 -22.37 -68.11 21.08
CA GLN A 743 -21.97 -69.37 21.71
C GLN A 743 -22.06 -69.35 23.25
N ARG A 744 -22.31 -68.18 23.86
CA ARG A 744 -22.43 -67.99 25.33
C ARG A 744 -23.87 -67.84 25.84
N THR A 745 -24.83 -67.64 24.94
CA THR A 745 -26.28 -67.78 25.17
C THR A 745 -26.73 -69.20 24.87
#